data_AF-A0A8C3EG06-F1
#
_entry.id   AF-A0A8C3EG06-F1
#
_cell.length_a   1.000
_cell.length_b   1.000
_cell.length_c   1.000
_cell.angle_alpha   90.00
_cell.angle_beta   90.00
_cell.angle_gamma   90.00
#
_symmetry.space_group_name_H-M   'P 1'
#
loop_
_entity.id
_entity.type
_entity.pdbx_description
1 polymer ?
#
loop_
_entity_poly.entity_id
_entity_poly.type
_entity_poly.pdbx_seq_one_letter_code
_entity_poly.pdbx_strand_id
1 'polypeptide(L)'
;MARGLKHHPVPPLPRVGTPSSTPGCSKPRPTRPRTAPPVSPISVSWWDTAPANSRWHHNGPAGLTWRGAVPVPSSPARFCLRSPGTRPKHHRHSQRAGSAAEPGGDASPGTRNRPDRRLTRGVCATASLINVTAAGGAAEPAKRRPPPSPSPRRALTRVDAELAEPPLAVAEVEAARREAVQEALCGRGHAAWASYMTNSPTLIVMIGLPARGKTYMSKKLTRYLNWIGVPTKVFNLGVYRREAVKSYKSYDFFRHDNKEAMEIRKRCALVALEDVKSYLLEECGQIAVFDATNTTRERRDLILNFAKENAFKVFFVESVCDDPEVIAANILEVKVSSPDYPERHRENVMDDFLKRIECYKVTYQPLDPDANDKDLSFIKVINVGQRFLVNRVQDYIQSKIVYYLMNIHVQPRTIYLCRHGESEYNLVGKIGGDSGLSARGKQFSQALKKFIEEQEIVDLKVWTSQLKRTIQTAESLGVLYEQWKILNEIDAGVCEEMTYAEIEAKYPDEFAMRDQEKYLYRYPGGESYQDLVQRLEPVIMELERQGNVLVISHQAVMRCLLAYFLDKSADELPYLRCPLHTILKLTPVAYGCKVETITLNVEAVNTHRDKPSLNSVSFAATPLALSLLQNKSQTLLNTENCWWLSVSRRILFRNNPQKQN
;
A
#
# COMPACT_ATOMS: atom_id res chain seq x y z
N MET A 1 -49.58 -19.01 61.72
CA MET A 1 -48.45 -19.96 61.62
C MET A 1 -47.22 -19.11 61.26
N ALA A 2 -46.16 -18.87 62.06
CA ALA A 2 -45.36 -19.70 63.00
C ALA A 2 -44.66 -20.87 62.26
N ARG A 3 -43.35 -21.19 62.35
CA ARG A 3 -42.08 -20.71 63.00
C ARG A 3 -40.88 -21.25 62.15
N GLY A 4 -39.60 -20.84 62.27
CA GLY A 4 -38.97 -19.69 62.95
C GLY A 4 -37.60 -19.98 63.64
N LEU A 5 -36.52 -19.30 63.20
CA LEU A 5 -35.27 -18.93 63.95
C LEU A 5 -34.17 -19.98 64.30
N LYS A 6 -32.89 -19.54 64.14
CA LYS A 6 -31.64 -19.73 64.96
C LYS A 6 -30.37 -19.66 64.07
N HIS A 7 -29.14 -19.30 64.47
CA HIS A 7 -28.51 -18.29 65.36
C HIS A 7 -26.99 -18.68 65.48
N HIS A 8 -26.05 -17.76 65.16
CA HIS A 8 -24.71 -17.45 65.76
C HIS A 8 -23.78 -18.53 66.42
N PRO A 9 -22.42 -18.36 66.50
CA PRO A 9 -21.73 -17.13 67.00
C PRO A 9 -20.31 -16.77 66.45
N VAL A 10 -19.71 -15.70 67.00
CA VAL A 10 -18.36 -15.12 66.71
C VAL A 10 -17.76 -14.52 68.01
N PRO A 11 -16.54 -14.92 68.46
CA PRO A 11 -15.40 -13.97 68.64
C PRO A 11 -14.02 -14.71 68.49
N PRO A 12 -12.81 -14.20 68.91
CA PRO A 12 -12.40 -12.87 69.39
C PRO A 12 -11.12 -12.25 68.74
N LEU A 13 -10.83 -11.00 69.13
CA LEU A 13 -9.57 -10.24 68.93
C LEU A 13 -8.54 -10.47 70.06
N PRO A 14 -7.28 -10.00 69.91
CA PRO A 14 -6.58 -9.32 71.01
C PRO A 14 -6.04 -7.91 70.66
N ARG A 15 -5.42 -7.25 71.65
CA ARG A 15 -5.21 -5.78 71.75
C ARG A 15 -3.72 -5.36 71.90
N VAL A 16 -3.44 -4.13 71.40
CA VAL A 16 -2.55 -3.08 71.97
C VAL A 16 -1.03 -3.32 72.12
N GLY A 17 -0.21 -2.37 71.62
CA GLY A 17 1.20 -2.19 72.02
C GLY A 17 2.01 -1.18 71.16
N THR A 18 2.31 0.01 71.70
CA THR A 18 3.29 1.02 71.23
C THR A 18 4.03 1.59 72.46
N PRO A 19 5.17 2.33 72.42
CA PRO A 19 5.87 2.98 71.28
C PRO A 19 7.44 2.84 71.34
N SER A 20 8.18 3.82 70.76
CA SER A 20 9.66 4.07 70.81
C SER A 20 10.57 3.20 69.91
N SER A 21 11.73 3.65 69.39
CA SER A 21 12.30 5.00 69.15
C SER A 21 13.50 4.91 68.16
N THR A 22 13.77 5.98 67.40
CA THR A 22 14.99 6.21 66.58
C THR A 22 16.25 6.46 67.45
N PRO A 23 17.54 6.58 66.97
CA PRO A 23 18.03 6.81 65.58
C PRO A 23 19.38 6.14 65.14
N GLY A 24 19.78 6.36 63.86
CA GLY A 24 21.20 6.36 63.37
C GLY A 24 21.84 4.99 63.05
N CYS A 25 22.75 4.80 62.08
CA CYS A 25 23.75 5.71 61.50
C CYS A 25 24.35 5.18 60.15
N SER A 26 25.03 6.08 59.41
CA SER A 26 26.15 5.86 58.46
C SER A 26 26.15 4.76 57.37
N LYS A 27 26.03 5.24 56.11
CA LYS A 27 26.78 4.92 54.87
C LYS A 27 28.09 4.08 55.01
N PRO A 28 28.47 3.28 53.99
CA PRO A 28 29.26 3.83 52.86
C PRO A 28 28.77 3.48 51.43
N ARG A 29 29.27 4.23 50.44
CA ARG A 29 29.07 4.05 48.98
C ARG A 29 30.48 4.15 48.30
N PRO A 30 30.63 3.92 46.99
CA PRO A 30 31.17 2.67 46.43
C PRO A 30 32.59 2.81 45.83
N THR A 31 33.22 1.68 45.51
CA THR A 31 34.46 1.63 44.72
C THR A 31 34.18 1.47 43.21
N ARG A 32 34.85 2.28 42.38
CA ARG A 32 34.99 2.09 40.92
C ARG A 32 36.23 1.23 40.62
N PRO A 33 36.19 0.41 39.56
CA PRO A 33 36.95 0.73 38.32
C PRO A 33 36.14 0.33 37.05
N ARG A 34 36.52 0.58 35.79
CA ARG A 34 37.59 1.36 35.13
C ARG A 34 37.07 1.78 33.73
N THR A 35 37.66 2.79 33.11
CA THR A 35 37.28 3.29 31.77
C THR A 35 37.85 2.46 30.61
N ALA A 36 37.08 2.35 29.51
CA ALA A 36 37.54 1.93 28.18
C ALA A 36 37.12 3.00 27.14
N PRO A 37 37.87 3.19 26.03
CA PRO A 37 37.69 4.33 25.12
C PRO A 37 36.52 4.16 24.13
N PRO A 38 35.97 5.24 23.57
CA PRO A 38 34.89 5.18 22.58
C PRO A 38 35.39 4.73 21.21
N VAL A 39 34.61 3.87 20.55
CA VAL A 39 34.77 3.54 19.13
C VAL A 39 34.02 4.56 18.29
N SER A 40 34.67 5.10 17.26
CA SER A 40 34.10 6.06 16.30
C SER A 40 33.00 5.42 15.43
N PRO A 41 31.83 6.07 15.24
CA PRO A 41 30.82 5.60 14.31
C PRO A 41 31.26 5.81 12.86
N ILE A 42 31.02 4.80 12.02
CA ILE A 42 31.28 4.84 10.58
C ILE A 42 30.28 5.80 9.92
N SER A 43 30.79 6.83 9.23
CA SER A 43 29.97 7.74 8.42
C SER A 43 29.52 7.06 7.13
N VAL A 44 28.23 6.73 7.05
CA VAL A 44 27.58 6.36 5.78
C VAL A 44 27.05 7.64 5.14
N SER A 45 27.82 8.19 4.20
CA SER A 45 27.44 9.36 3.43
C SER A 45 26.32 9.01 2.45
N TRP A 46 25.12 9.54 2.69
CA TRP A 46 24.07 9.61 1.66
C TRP A 46 24.24 10.88 0.84
N TRP A 47 23.92 10.80 -0.46
CA TRP A 47 24.13 11.88 -1.41
C TRP A 47 23.02 12.93 -1.29
N ASP A 48 23.38 14.15 -0.90
CA ASP A 48 22.48 15.30 -0.91
C ASP A 48 22.18 15.75 -2.34
N THR A 49 20.94 15.52 -2.80
CA THR A 49 20.34 16.32 -3.89
C THR A 49 19.47 17.41 -3.28
N ALA A 50 20.08 18.57 -3.02
CA ALA A 50 19.36 19.75 -2.57
C ALA A 50 18.60 20.44 -3.73
N PRO A 51 17.31 20.78 -3.58
CA PRO A 51 16.65 21.73 -4.47
C PRO A 51 17.03 23.17 -4.08
N ALA A 52 17.47 23.97 -5.05
CA ALA A 52 17.90 25.34 -4.81
C ALA A 52 16.74 26.30 -4.51
N ASN A 53 16.90 27.12 -3.47
CA ASN A 53 16.00 28.26 -3.20
C ASN A 53 16.13 29.33 -4.29
N SER A 54 15.00 29.84 -4.80
CA SER A 54 14.94 30.98 -5.71
C SER A 54 14.18 32.15 -5.11
N ARG A 55 14.83 33.31 -4.89
CA ARG A 55 14.14 34.57 -4.56
C ARG A 55 14.94 35.83 -4.97
N TRP A 56 14.40 36.55 -5.97
CA TRP A 56 14.67 37.96 -6.37
C TRP A 56 16.10 38.30 -6.87
N HIS A 57 16.38 39.28 -7.74
CA HIS A 57 15.65 40.49 -8.23
C HIS A 57 15.91 40.80 -9.73
N HIS A 58 15.19 41.80 -10.28
CA HIS A 58 15.39 42.38 -11.63
C HIS A 58 16.72 43.12 -11.83
N ASN A 59 17.35 43.02 -13.01
CA ASN A 59 17.56 44.13 -13.99
C ASN A 59 18.70 43.87 -15.01
N GLY A 60 18.46 44.25 -16.28
CA GLY A 60 19.50 44.85 -17.15
C GLY A 60 20.35 43.91 -18.03
N PRO A 61 20.61 44.25 -19.31
CA PRO A 61 21.31 43.36 -20.26
C PRO A 61 22.68 43.86 -20.73
N ALA A 62 23.59 42.94 -21.08
CA ALA A 62 24.55 43.07 -22.20
C ALA A 62 25.27 41.73 -22.44
N GLY A 63 25.60 41.44 -23.70
CA GLY A 63 26.18 40.14 -24.09
C GLY A 63 27.65 39.92 -23.69
N LEU A 64 28.11 38.68 -23.92
CA LEU A 64 29.28 38.46 -24.77
C LEU A 64 29.28 37.01 -25.32
N THR A 65 29.74 36.87 -26.55
CA THR A 65 30.00 35.60 -27.24
C THR A 65 31.34 34.98 -26.83
N TRP A 66 31.48 33.65 -26.75
CA TRP A 66 32.37 32.80 -27.61
C TRP A 66 32.55 31.33 -27.13
N ARG A 67 32.45 30.41 -28.10
CA ARG A 67 33.11 29.09 -28.29
C ARG A 67 33.47 28.12 -27.13
N GLY A 68 33.05 26.86 -27.34
CA GLY A 68 33.84 25.64 -27.11
C GLY A 68 33.71 24.98 -25.72
N ALA A 69 33.82 23.67 -25.55
CA ALA A 69 33.86 22.55 -26.51
C ALA A 69 33.34 21.26 -25.81
N VAL A 70 32.82 20.29 -26.58
CA VAL A 70 32.32 19.01 -26.04
C VAL A 70 33.42 17.94 -26.09
N PRO A 71 33.59 17.15 -25.01
CA PRO A 71 34.10 15.78 -25.10
C PRO A 71 33.07 14.75 -24.62
N VAL A 72 32.86 13.72 -25.44
CA VAL A 72 32.04 12.53 -25.14
C VAL A 72 32.88 11.50 -24.37
N PRO A 73 32.34 10.84 -23.32
CA PRO A 73 32.93 9.62 -22.77
C PRO A 73 32.37 8.35 -23.43
N SER A 74 33.27 7.41 -23.75
CA SER A 74 32.97 6.11 -24.38
C SER A 74 32.55 5.01 -23.38
N SER A 75 31.93 3.95 -23.91
CA SER A 75 31.42 2.76 -23.21
C SER A 75 32.48 1.91 -22.46
N PRO A 76 32.08 0.99 -21.55
CA PRO A 76 32.93 0.52 -20.45
C PRO A 76 33.74 -0.76 -20.73
N ALA A 77 34.84 -0.92 -20.00
CA ALA A 77 35.66 -2.13 -19.99
C ALA A 77 35.18 -3.16 -18.93
N ARG A 78 35.26 -4.44 -19.28
CA ARG A 78 34.98 -5.59 -18.37
C ARG A 78 36.21 -5.90 -17.51
N PHE A 79 35.99 -6.35 -16.27
CA PHE A 79 36.99 -7.11 -15.52
C PHE A 79 36.39 -8.37 -14.91
N CYS A 80 37.01 -9.52 -15.18
CA CYS A 80 36.78 -10.78 -14.48
C CYS A 80 37.88 -11.00 -13.44
N LEU A 81 37.54 -11.60 -12.29
CA LEU A 81 38.52 -12.23 -11.41
C LEU A 81 38.07 -13.64 -11.03
N ARG A 82 39.04 -14.56 -10.99
CA ARG A 82 38.86 -15.99 -10.72
C ARG A 82 38.99 -16.31 -9.23
N SER A 83 38.37 -17.42 -8.83
CA SER A 83 38.61 -18.11 -7.56
C SER A 83 40.03 -18.70 -7.47
N PRO A 84 40.47 -19.01 -6.25
CA PRO A 84 41.16 -20.26 -5.97
C PRO A 84 40.40 -21.08 -4.92
N GLY A 85 40.63 -22.40 -4.89
CA GLY A 85 40.07 -23.28 -3.86
C GLY A 85 41.08 -24.34 -3.42
N THR A 86 40.92 -24.84 -2.19
CA THR A 86 41.62 -26.01 -1.65
C THR A 86 40.72 -26.77 -0.67
N ARG A 87 40.87 -28.09 -0.61
CA ARG A 87 40.05 -29.04 0.19
C ARG A 87 40.81 -29.52 1.46
N PRO A 88 40.15 -30.24 2.40
CA PRO A 88 40.51 -30.24 3.83
C PRO A 88 41.42 -31.41 4.28
N LYS A 89 41.80 -31.39 5.57
CA LYS A 89 42.37 -32.55 6.30
C LYS A 89 41.77 -32.74 7.70
N HIS A 90 41.90 -33.98 8.19
CA HIS A 90 41.29 -34.56 9.39
C HIS A 90 41.89 -34.10 10.73
N HIS A 91 41.12 -34.26 11.82
CA HIS A 91 41.33 -35.24 12.92
C HIS A 91 40.17 -35.09 13.96
N ARG A 92 39.87 -35.99 14.92
CA ARG A 92 39.68 -37.46 15.05
C ARG A 92 39.45 -37.66 16.58
N HIS A 93 38.50 -38.52 17.00
CA HIS A 93 38.32 -39.03 18.38
C HIS A 93 37.86 -38.02 19.48
N SER A 94 37.15 -38.40 20.57
CA SER A 94 36.64 -39.71 21.03
C SER A 94 35.43 -39.62 21.98
N GLN A 95 34.49 -40.57 21.83
CA GLN A 95 33.71 -41.34 22.83
C GLN A 95 33.39 -40.80 24.24
N ARG A 96 32.09 -40.92 24.60
CA ARG A 96 31.45 -41.54 25.82
C ARG A 96 30.25 -40.69 26.29
N ALA A 97 29.21 -41.21 26.96
CA ALA A 97 28.58 -42.55 27.06
C ALA A 97 27.27 -42.44 27.91
N GLY A 98 26.35 -43.39 27.78
CA GLY A 98 25.15 -43.56 28.65
C GLY A 98 23.82 -43.31 27.91
N SER A 99 22.95 -44.30 27.64
CA SER A 99 22.13 -45.18 28.53
C SER A 99 20.81 -44.50 28.96
N ALA A 100 19.61 -45.09 28.87
CA ALA A 100 19.19 -46.46 28.53
C ALA A 100 17.68 -46.54 28.13
N ALA A 101 17.18 -47.77 27.97
CA ALA A 101 15.77 -48.25 28.08
C ALA A 101 14.88 -48.32 26.81
N GLU A 102 14.86 -49.53 26.23
CA GLU A 102 13.71 -50.23 25.61
C GLU A 102 12.78 -50.84 26.72
N PRO A 103 11.67 -51.61 26.48
CA PRO A 103 11.25 -52.32 25.25
C PRO A 103 9.72 -52.33 24.90
N GLY A 104 9.35 -53.00 23.79
CA GLY A 104 8.05 -53.72 23.71
C GLY A 104 7.32 -53.80 22.34
N GLY A 105 7.58 -54.88 21.57
CA GLY A 105 6.60 -55.68 20.80
C GLY A 105 5.97 -55.11 19.50
N ASP A 106 5.59 -55.92 18.49
CA ASP A 106 5.67 -57.38 18.31
C ASP A 106 5.52 -57.81 16.82
N ALA A 107 5.90 -59.06 16.50
CA ALA A 107 5.51 -59.93 15.36
C ALA A 107 5.38 -59.46 13.88
N SER A 108 6.44 -59.77 13.11
CA SER A 108 6.53 -60.37 11.74
C SER A 108 5.43 -61.37 11.27
N PRO A 109 5.48 -61.97 10.04
CA PRO A 109 6.10 -61.60 8.74
C PRO A 109 5.22 -61.89 7.47
N GLY A 110 5.74 -61.59 6.26
CA GLY A 110 5.21 -62.12 4.98
C GLY A 110 6.22 -62.07 3.82
N THR A 111 6.79 -63.21 3.42
CA THR A 111 7.88 -63.34 2.43
C THR A 111 7.41 -63.75 1.03
N ARG A 112 8.15 -63.38 -0.03
CA ARG A 112 8.45 -64.26 -1.19
C ARG A 112 9.52 -63.75 -2.19
N ASN A 113 10.65 -64.46 -2.18
CA ASN A 113 11.45 -64.98 -3.30
C ASN A 113 11.88 -64.12 -4.52
N ARG A 114 13.20 -63.93 -4.54
CA ARG A 114 14.18 -63.92 -5.67
C ARG A 114 14.03 -65.14 -6.62
N PRO A 115 14.60 -65.17 -7.86
CA PRO A 115 16.06 -65.22 -8.05
C PRO A 115 16.75 -64.57 -9.28
N ASP A 116 18.02 -64.22 -9.03
CA ASP A 116 19.17 -64.04 -9.94
C ASP A 116 19.30 -64.99 -11.15
N ARG A 117 19.86 -64.50 -12.30
CA ARG A 117 21.23 -64.88 -12.79
C ARG A 117 21.64 -64.38 -14.21
N ARG A 118 22.94 -63.99 -14.31
CA ARG A 118 23.92 -64.19 -15.44
C ARG A 118 23.80 -63.28 -16.70
N LEU A 119 24.83 -62.47 -17.03
CA LEU A 119 26.06 -62.73 -17.86
C LEU A 119 25.74 -62.86 -19.38
N THR A 120 26.44 -62.24 -20.35
CA THR A 120 27.90 -62.00 -20.52
C THR A 120 28.23 -61.02 -21.68
N ARG A 121 29.36 -60.27 -21.62
CA ARG A 121 30.25 -59.75 -22.73
C ARG A 121 29.64 -58.87 -23.86
N GLY A 122 30.33 -57.96 -24.55
CA GLY A 122 31.69 -57.36 -24.46
C GLY A 122 31.98 -56.48 -25.72
N VAL A 123 32.44 -55.22 -25.62
CA VAL A 123 33.84 -54.71 -25.75
C VAL A 123 34.17 -54.03 -27.12
N CYS A 124 34.78 -52.84 -27.05
CA CYS A 124 35.44 -51.99 -28.08
C CYS A 124 34.64 -51.55 -29.34
N ALA A 125 34.64 -50.30 -29.83
CA ALA A 125 35.57 -49.14 -29.82
C ALA A 125 36.68 -49.14 -30.88
N THR A 126 36.65 -48.16 -31.80
CA THR A 126 37.79 -47.33 -32.30
C THR A 126 37.32 -46.33 -33.37
N ALA A 127 38.11 -45.30 -33.65
CA ALA A 127 37.90 -44.28 -34.67
C ALA A 127 39.17 -44.14 -35.54
N SER A 128 39.08 -43.61 -36.80
CA SER A 128 40.10 -42.71 -37.41
C SER A 128 39.98 -42.44 -38.95
N LEU A 129 40.18 -41.15 -39.31
CA LEU A 129 41.07 -40.58 -40.37
C LEU A 129 40.82 -40.72 -41.93
N ILE A 130 40.51 -39.57 -42.56
CA ILE A 130 41.26 -38.79 -43.60
C ILE A 130 41.69 -39.38 -44.98
N ASN A 131 41.20 -38.74 -46.08
CA ASN A 131 41.87 -38.15 -47.30
C ASN A 131 40.85 -38.10 -48.48
N VAL A 132 40.67 -37.07 -49.33
CA VAL A 132 41.49 -36.04 -50.05
C VAL A 132 42.06 -36.50 -51.41
N THR A 133 41.68 -35.78 -52.48
CA THR A 133 42.42 -35.56 -53.75
C THR A 133 41.75 -34.40 -54.51
N ALA A 134 42.37 -33.78 -55.53
CA ALA A 134 41.81 -32.58 -56.19
C ALA A 134 42.29 -32.33 -57.64
N ALA A 135 41.38 -31.84 -58.51
CA ALA A 135 41.65 -31.21 -59.82
C ALA A 135 40.37 -30.49 -60.32
N GLY A 136 40.39 -29.37 -61.06
CA GLY A 136 41.50 -28.49 -61.49
C GLY A 136 41.14 -27.75 -62.80
N GLY A 137 41.21 -26.41 -62.85
CA GLY A 137 40.97 -25.60 -64.06
C GLY A 137 40.84 -24.10 -63.78
N ALA A 138 41.50 -23.22 -64.55
CA ALA A 138 41.68 -21.80 -64.22
C ALA A 138 41.65 -20.88 -65.46
N ALA A 139 41.32 -19.58 -65.29
CA ALA A 139 41.91 -18.39 -65.97
C ALA A 139 41.08 -17.08 -65.79
N GLU A 140 41.77 -15.94 -65.88
CA GLU A 140 41.36 -14.53 -65.65
C GLU A 140 41.03 -13.73 -66.96
N PRO A 141 40.96 -12.37 -67.05
CA PRO A 141 40.12 -11.38 -66.31
C PRO A 141 39.51 -10.22 -67.18
N ALA A 142 38.81 -9.29 -66.51
CA ALA A 142 38.86 -7.80 -66.68
C ALA A 142 37.84 -6.96 -67.52
N LYS A 143 37.66 -5.71 -67.02
CA LYS A 143 37.26 -4.40 -67.66
C LYS A 143 35.92 -3.74 -67.23
N ARG A 144 35.87 -2.40 -67.37
CA ARG A 144 34.92 -1.42 -66.76
C ARG A 144 34.14 -0.58 -67.81
N ARG A 145 33.08 0.14 -67.35
CA ARG A 145 32.37 1.32 -67.92
C ARG A 145 31.24 1.03 -68.94
N PRO A 146 30.32 2.00 -69.23
CA PRO A 146 29.55 2.94 -68.38
C PRO A 146 28.02 2.96 -68.76
N PRO A 147 27.14 3.87 -68.29
CA PRO A 147 25.67 3.76 -68.48
C PRO A 147 25.08 4.63 -69.62
N PRO A 148 23.79 4.45 -69.98
CA PRO A 148 23.03 5.39 -70.82
C PRO A 148 21.89 6.12 -70.08
N SER A 149 21.58 7.32 -70.57
CA SER A 149 20.36 8.15 -70.35
C SER A 149 20.30 9.19 -71.49
N PRO A 150 19.24 10.02 -71.71
CA PRO A 150 17.89 10.05 -71.13
C PRO A 150 16.74 10.28 -72.16
N SER A 151 15.52 10.56 -71.66
CA SER A 151 14.44 11.41 -72.25
C SER A 151 13.44 10.78 -73.26
N PRO A 152 12.24 11.37 -73.51
CA PRO A 152 11.75 12.68 -73.03
C PRO A 152 10.42 12.69 -72.26
N ARG A 153 10.09 13.88 -71.73
CA ARG A 153 8.91 14.22 -70.92
C ARG A 153 7.62 14.32 -71.75
N ARG A 154 6.46 14.10 -71.11
CA ARG A 154 5.22 14.84 -71.40
C ARG A 154 4.46 15.08 -70.08
N ALA A 155 3.87 16.27 -69.91
CA ALA A 155 3.22 16.71 -68.68
C ALA A 155 1.69 16.75 -68.81
N LEU A 156 0.98 16.43 -67.71
CA LEU A 156 -0.45 16.58 -67.35
C LEU A 156 -0.62 15.80 -66.01
N THR A 157 -1.30 16.22 -64.94
CA THR A 157 -1.88 17.53 -64.55
C THR A 157 -1.91 17.64 -63.00
N ARG A 158 -2.64 18.61 -62.42
CA ARG A 158 -2.99 18.68 -60.98
C ARG A 158 -4.49 18.41 -60.78
N VAL A 159 -4.84 17.26 -60.20
CA VAL A 159 -6.05 16.85 -59.42
C VAL A 159 -6.07 15.30 -59.47
N ASP A 160 -6.29 14.52 -58.41
CA ASP A 160 -6.71 14.79 -57.03
C ASP A 160 -5.79 14.10 -56.00
N ALA A 161 -5.67 14.65 -54.80
CA ALA A 161 -4.97 14.04 -53.67
C ALA A 161 -5.60 14.49 -52.35
N GLU A 162 -6.77 13.91 -52.02
CA GLU A 162 -7.49 14.23 -50.78
C GLU A 162 -7.18 13.21 -49.67
N LEU A 163 -6.35 13.67 -48.72
CA LEU A 163 -6.40 13.38 -47.29
C LEU A 163 -6.70 11.93 -46.82
N ALA A 164 -5.63 11.20 -46.51
CA ALA A 164 -5.65 10.19 -45.46
C ALA A 164 -4.77 10.67 -44.28
N GLU A 165 -5.38 11.11 -43.18
CA GLU A 165 -4.65 11.42 -41.95
C GLU A 165 -4.37 10.15 -41.11
N PRO A 166 -3.26 10.10 -40.36
CA PRO A 166 -2.86 8.92 -39.61
C PRO A 166 -3.68 8.75 -38.31
N PRO A 167 -3.91 7.50 -37.84
CA PRO A 167 -4.82 7.20 -36.73
C PRO A 167 -4.36 7.65 -35.32
N LEU A 168 -3.22 8.34 -35.19
CA LEU A 168 -2.67 8.80 -33.90
C LEU A 168 -3.48 9.96 -33.30
N ALA A 169 -3.95 10.90 -34.12
CA ALA A 169 -4.62 12.11 -33.64
C ALA A 169 -5.98 11.83 -32.96
N VAL A 170 -6.70 10.78 -33.38
CA VAL A 170 -8.02 10.44 -32.82
C VAL A 170 -7.88 9.97 -31.36
N ALA A 171 -6.85 9.19 -31.05
CA ALA A 171 -6.61 8.68 -29.70
C ALA A 171 -6.25 9.80 -28.71
N GLU A 172 -5.44 10.77 -29.13
CA GLU A 172 -5.07 11.94 -28.31
C GLU A 172 -6.28 12.86 -28.08
N VAL A 173 -7.11 13.08 -29.10
CA VAL A 173 -8.35 13.87 -28.98
C VAL A 173 -9.38 13.16 -28.09
N GLU A 174 -9.50 11.83 -28.15
CA GLU A 174 -10.34 11.08 -27.22
C GLU A 174 -9.80 11.11 -25.78
N ALA A 175 -8.49 11.02 -25.58
CA ALA A 175 -7.88 11.13 -24.25
C ALA A 175 -8.15 12.50 -23.62
N ALA A 176 -7.88 13.60 -24.33
CA ALA A 176 -8.16 14.95 -23.87
C ALA A 176 -9.67 15.19 -23.61
N ARG A 177 -10.55 14.58 -24.43
CA ARG A 177 -12.01 14.61 -24.22
C ARG A 177 -12.42 13.84 -22.97
N ARG A 178 -11.76 12.73 -22.63
CA ARG A 178 -12.01 11.95 -21.41
C ARG A 178 -11.52 12.70 -20.16
N GLU A 179 -10.36 13.34 -20.21
CA GLU A 179 -9.89 14.21 -19.12
C GLU A 179 -10.89 15.33 -18.84
N ALA A 180 -11.36 16.04 -19.88
CA ALA A 180 -12.36 17.11 -19.73
C ALA A 180 -13.72 16.62 -19.21
N VAL A 181 -14.13 15.39 -19.55
CA VAL A 181 -15.37 14.77 -19.01
C VAL A 181 -15.17 14.34 -17.54
N GLN A 182 -14.02 13.77 -17.19
CA GLN A 182 -13.70 13.40 -15.81
C GLN A 182 -13.65 14.64 -14.90
N GLU A 183 -13.03 15.72 -15.37
CA GLU A 183 -12.95 17.01 -14.64
C GLU A 183 -14.35 17.65 -14.47
N ALA A 184 -15.24 17.48 -15.46
CA ALA A 184 -16.62 17.94 -15.38
C ALA A 184 -17.51 17.08 -14.44
N LEU A 185 -17.32 15.76 -14.41
CA LEU A 185 -18.07 14.83 -13.57
C LEU A 185 -17.65 14.87 -12.09
N CYS A 186 -16.35 15.02 -11.82
CA CYS A 186 -15.81 14.92 -10.46
C CYS A 186 -16.09 16.17 -9.60
N GLY A 187 -16.42 17.30 -10.22
CA GLY A 187 -16.60 18.58 -9.53
C GLY A 187 -15.28 19.18 -9.03
N ARG A 188 -15.22 20.51 -8.90
CA ARG A 188 -13.97 21.27 -8.66
C ARG A 188 -13.34 21.11 -7.26
N GLY A 189 -13.74 20.09 -6.49
CA GLY A 189 -13.21 19.77 -5.15
C GLY A 189 -12.75 18.32 -4.97
N HIS A 190 -13.19 17.38 -5.83
CA HIS A 190 -12.87 15.95 -5.71
C HIS A 190 -11.88 15.44 -6.76
N ALA A 191 -11.23 16.33 -7.50
CA ALA A 191 -10.03 15.99 -8.28
C ALA A 191 -8.92 15.52 -7.34
N ALA A 192 -8.95 14.23 -7.00
CA ALA A 192 -7.96 13.56 -6.19
C ALA A 192 -6.59 13.87 -6.79
N TRP A 193 -5.65 14.36 -5.98
CA TRP A 193 -4.31 14.72 -6.43
C TRP A 193 -3.61 13.54 -7.14
N ALA A 194 -3.96 12.31 -6.78
CA ALA A 194 -3.61 11.08 -7.50
C ALA A 194 -3.86 11.09 -9.01
N SER A 195 -4.76 11.93 -9.54
CA SER A 195 -4.99 12.11 -10.98
C SER A 195 -3.72 12.47 -11.76
N TYR A 196 -2.81 13.28 -11.19
CA TYR A 196 -1.51 13.56 -11.85
C TYR A 196 -0.56 12.35 -11.85
N MET A 197 -0.85 11.30 -11.07
CA MET A 197 -0.06 10.07 -10.96
C MET A 197 -0.65 8.90 -11.74
N THR A 198 -1.86 9.04 -12.31
CA THR A 198 -2.65 7.96 -12.91
C THR A 198 -3.21 8.35 -14.30
N ASN A 199 -2.34 8.47 -15.30
CA ASN A 199 -2.70 8.87 -16.69
C ASN A 199 -3.79 8.00 -17.37
N SER A 200 -4.13 6.83 -16.80
CA SER A 200 -5.24 5.98 -17.26
C SER A 200 -5.71 5.11 -16.10
N PRO A 201 -7.03 4.83 -15.97
CA PRO A 201 -7.53 3.92 -14.94
C PRO A 201 -6.87 2.53 -15.02
N THR A 202 -6.62 1.92 -13.86
CA THR A 202 -5.88 0.66 -13.75
C THR A 202 -6.72 -0.46 -13.14
N LEU A 203 -6.83 -1.57 -13.85
CA LEU A 203 -7.43 -2.81 -13.39
C LEU A 203 -6.36 -3.72 -12.76
N ILE A 204 -6.35 -3.83 -11.44
CA ILE A 204 -5.52 -4.78 -10.71
C ILE A 204 -6.22 -6.13 -10.70
N VAL A 205 -5.59 -7.15 -11.28
CA VAL A 205 -6.19 -8.48 -11.43
C VAL A 205 -5.49 -9.47 -10.52
N MET A 206 -6.20 -9.97 -9.50
CA MET A 206 -5.64 -10.97 -8.60
C MET A 206 -5.57 -12.34 -9.28
N ILE A 207 -4.48 -13.09 -9.09
CA ILE A 207 -4.33 -14.47 -9.56
C ILE A 207 -3.91 -15.39 -8.41
N GLY A 208 -4.35 -16.64 -8.45
CA GLY A 208 -3.81 -17.73 -7.64
C GLY A 208 -4.87 -18.65 -7.06
N LEU A 209 -4.44 -19.76 -6.47
CA LEU A 209 -5.31 -20.76 -5.86
C LEU A 209 -6.14 -20.21 -4.67
N PRO A 210 -7.21 -20.89 -4.24
CA PRO A 210 -7.90 -20.56 -2.99
C PRO A 210 -6.98 -20.63 -1.75
N ALA A 211 -7.32 -19.89 -0.69
CA ALA A 211 -6.51 -19.75 0.54
C ALA A 211 -5.04 -19.28 0.32
N ARG A 212 -4.82 -18.40 -0.66
CA ARG A 212 -3.54 -17.75 -0.96
C ARG A 212 -3.54 -16.23 -0.68
N GLY A 213 -4.20 -15.79 0.40
CA GLY A 213 -4.16 -14.36 0.80
C GLY A 213 -4.69 -13.31 -0.21
N LYS A 214 -5.26 -13.67 -1.38
CA LYS A 214 -5.72 -12.70 -2.40
C LYS A 214 -6.63 -11.61 -1.83
N THR A 215 -7.77 -11.99 -1.25
CA THR A 215 -8.73 -11.04 -0.65
C THR A 215 -8.12 -10.20 0.48
N TYR A 216 -7.15 -10.75 1.22
CA TYR A 216 -6.38 -9.99 2.22
C TYR A 216 -5.58 -8.88 1.53
N MET A 217 -4.75 -9.23 0.55
CA MET A 217 -3.96 -8.25 -0.21
C MET A 217 -4.86 -7.24 -0.95
N SER A 218 -5.95 -7.68 -1.58
CA SER A 218 -6.88 -6.79 -2.29
C SER A 218 -7.48 -5.71 -1.38
N LYS A 219 -8.00 -6.09 -0.21
CA LYS A 219 -8.54 -5.12 0.76
C LYS A 219 -7.43 -4.22 1.31
N LYS A 220 -6.31 -4.80 1.71
CA LYS A 220 -5.21 -4.07 2.36
C LYS A 220 -4.53 -3.08 1.41
N LEU A 221 -4.39 -3.44 0.14
CA LEU A 221 -3.90 -2.59 -0.94
C LEU A 221 -4.91 -1.49 -1.26
N THR A 222 -6.20 -1.81 -1.35
CA THR A 222 -7.27 -0.82 -1.58
C THR A 222 -7.33 0.23 -0.47
N ARG A 223 -7.23 -0.21 0.79
CA ARG A 223 -7.16 0.67 1.97
C ARG A 223 -5.95 1.61 1.93
N TYR A 224 -4.77 1.09 1.57
CA TYR A 224 -3.58 1.92 1.38
C TYR A 224 -3.75 2.94 0.25
N LEU A 225 -4.23 2.50 -0.92
CA LEU A 225 -4.45 3.36 -2.08
C LEU A 225 -5.46 4.47 -1.78
N ASN A 226 -6.62 4.15 -1.18
CA ASN A 226 -7.60 5.13 -0.74
C ASN A 226 -7.02 6.09 0.32
N TRP A 227 -6.24 5.58 1.27
CA TRP A 227 -5.63 6.42 2.32
C TRP A 227 -4.62 7.41 1.75
N ILE A 228 -3.81 7.04 0.76
CA ILE A 228 -2.96 8.01 0.02
C ILE A 228 -3.76 8.87 -0.99
N GLY A 229 -5.08 8.73 -1.07
CA GLY A 229 -5.95 9.56 -1.93
C GLY A 229 -6.05 9.08 -3.38
N VAL A 230 -5.85 7.79 -3.67
CA VAL A 230 -6.08 7.16 -4.98
C VAL A 230 -7.41 6.36 -4.93
N PRO A 231 -8.51 6.85 -5.53
CA PRO A 231 -9.82 6.20 -5.47
C PRO A 231 -9.79 4.75 -5.98
N THR A 232 -10.01 3.81 -5.06
CA THR A 232 -9.86 2.37 -5.29
C THR A 232 -11.04 1.55 -4.73
N LYS A 233 -11.53 0.56 -5.49
CA LYS A 233 -12.67 -0.32 -5.11
C LYS A 233 -12.36 -1.79 -5.39
N VAL A 234 -12.73 -2.70 -4.48
CA VAL A 234 -12.56 -4.15 -4.63
C VAL A 234 -13.82 -4.80 -5.20
N PHE A 235 -13.66 -5.55 -6.28
CA PHE A 235 -14.69 -6.36 -6.91
C PHE A 235 -14.42 -7.84 -6.58
N ASN A 236 -14.99 -8.31 -5.46
CA ASN A 236 -14.78 -9.69 -5.00
C ASN A 236 -15.76 -10.65 -5.68
N LEU A 237 -15.28 -11.43 -6.64
CA LEU A 237 -16.11 -12.35 -7.43
C LEU A 237 -16.79 -13.44 -6.58
N GLY A 238 -16.26 -13.68 -5.37
CA GLY A 238 -16.88 -14.56 -4.38
C GLY A 238 -18.22 -14.06 -3.84
N VAL A 239 -18.46 -12.74 -3.82
CA VAL A 239 -19.72 -12.06 -3.44
C VAL A 239 -20.78 -12.28 -4.52
N TYR A 240 -20.53 -11.79 -5.75
CA TYR A 240 -21.39 -12.00 -6.92
C TYR A 240 -21.87 -13.45 -7.08
N ARG A 241 -20.95 -14.42 -6.93
CA ARG A 241 -21.27 -15.85 -7.02
C ARG A 241 -22.16 -16.35 -5.87
N ARG A 242 -22.05 -15.79 -4.65
CA ARG A 242 -22.96 -16.14 -3.55
C ARG A 242 -24.36 -15.60 -3.79
N GLU A 243 -24.48 -14.36 -4.27
CA GLU A 243 -25.76 -13.72 -4.59
C GLU A 243 -26.48 -14.44 -5.72
N ALA A 244 -25.76 -14.84 -6.77
CA ALA A 244 -26.31 -15.59 -7.89
C ALA A 244 -26.78 -17.01 -7.53
N VAL A 245 -26.05 -17.74 -6.67
CA VAL A 245 -26.30 -19.17 -6.40
C VAL A 245 -27.11 -19.42 -5.13
N LYS A 246 -27.17 -18.44 -4.20
CA LYS A 246 -27.92 -18.41 -2.93
C LYS A 246 -27.64 -19.51 -1.89
N SER A 247 -27.14 -20.67 -2.28
CA SER A 247 -26.70 -21.75 -1.38
C SER A 247 -25.42 -22.41 -1.89
N TYR A 248 -24.42 -22.53 -1.03
CA TYR A 248 -23.26 -23.37 -1.30
C TYR A 248 -23.55 -24.81 -0.86
N LYS A 249 -23.16 -25.80 -1.67
CA LYS A 249 -23.36 -27.22 -1.37
C LYS A 249 -22.03 -27.93 -1.09
N SER A 250 -21.12 -27.92 -2.06
CA SER A 250 -19.82 -28.62 -1.99
C SER A 250 -18.83 -28.06 -3.02
N TYR A 251 -17.60 -28.55 -2.95
CA TYR A 251 -16.53 -28.33 -3.92
C TYR A 251 -16.91 -28.73 -5.36
N ASP A 252 -17.95 -29.55 -5.58
CA ASP A 252 -18.40 -30.00 -6.91
C ASP A 252 -18.83 -28.84 -7.82
N PHE A 253 -19.27 -27.72 -7.24
CA PHE A 253 -19.53 -26.47 -7.96
C PHE A 253 -18.26 -25.88 -8.60
N PHE A 254 -17.07 -26.22 -8.10
CA PHE A 254 -15.80 -25.66 -8.58
C PHE A 254 -15.06 -26.52 -9.59
N ARG A 255 -15.49 -27.76 -9.84
CA ARG A 255 -14.89 -28.64 -10.84
C ARG A 255 -14.91 -27.98 -12.22
N HIS A 256 -13.94 -28.34 -13.06
CA HIS A 256 -13.79 -27.77 -14.42
C HIS A 256 -14.72 -28.45 -15.45
N ASP A 257 -15.16 -29.68 -15.18
CA ASP A 257 -16.11 -30.45 -16.00
C ASP A 257 -17.58 -30.09 -15.73
N ASN A 258 -17.86 -29.40 -14.62
CA ASN A 258 -19.18 -28.87 -14.28
C ASN A 258 -19.53 -27.65 -15.17
N LYS A 259 -20.08 -27.92 -16.36
CA LYS A 259 -20.42 -26.91 -17.38
C LYS A 259 -21.37 -25.83 -16.86
N GLU A 260 -22.40 -26.20 -16.09
CA GLU A 260 -23.37 -25.25 -15.53
C GLU A 260 -22.69 -24.28 -14.55
N ALA A 261 -21.91 -24.81 -13.59
CA ALA A 261 -21.21 -23.97 -12.63
C ALA A 261 -20.04 -23.17 -13.26
N MET A 262 -19.46 -23.64 -14.36
CA MET A 262 -18.52 -22.87 -15.17
C MET A 262 -19.20 -21.66 -15.84
N GLU A 263 -20.37 -21.86 -16.45
CA GLU A 263 -21.15 -20.77 -17.07
C GLU A 263 -21.64 -19.75 -16.04
N ILE A 264 -22.14 -20.20 -14.87
CA ILE A 264 -22.50 -19.29 -13.77
C ILE A 264 -21.27 -18.47 -13.30
N ARG A 265 -20.10 -19.12 -13.11
CA ARG A 265 -18.84 -18.43 -12.73
C ARG A 265 -18.30 -17.52 -13.83
N LYS A 266 -18.62 -17.76 -15.10
CA LYS A 266 -18.29 -16.88 -16.23
C LYS A 266 -19.21 -15.66 -16.24
N ARG A 267 -20.52 -15.85 -16.10
CA ARG A 267 -21.52 -14.77 -16.01
C ARG A 267 -21.26 -13.84 -14.83
N CYS A 268 -20.96 -14.37 -13.64
CA CYS A 268 -20.59 -13.55 -12.49
C CYS A 268 -19.37 -12.65 -12.79
N ALA A 269 -18.41 -13.14 -13.58
CA ALA A 269 -17.22 -12.37 -13.92
C ALA A 269 -17.53 -11.25 -14.93
N LEU A 270 -18.43 -11.50 -15.89
CA LEU A 270 -18.89 -10.48 -16.82
C LEU A 270 -19.67 -9.36 -16.11
N VAL A 271 -20.58 -9.70 -15.19
CA VAL A 271 -21.31 -8.71 -14.38
C VAL A 271 -20.33 -7.87 -13.55
N ALA A 272 -19.39 -8.51 -12.84
CA ALA A 272 -18.39 -7.79 -12.06
C ALA A 272 -17.43 -6.93 -12.91
N LEU A 273 -17.24 -7.24 -14.20
CA LEU A 273 -16.46 -6.40 -15.12
C LEU A 273 -17.26 -5.18 -15.62
N GLU A 274 -18.58 -5.30 -15.80
CA GLU A 274 -19.40 -4.12 -16.11
C GLU A 274 -19.45 -3.15 -14.91
N ASP A 275 -19.56 -3.67 -13.68
CA ASP A 275 -19.47 -2.83 -12.47
C ASP A 275 -18.08 -2.16 -12.32
N VAL A 276 -17.00 -2.83 -12.76
CA VAL A 276 -15.65 -2.23 -12.86
C VAL A 276 -15.65 -1.07 -13.86
N LYS A 277 -16.30 -1.24 -15.02
CA LYS A 277 -16.38 -0.22 -16.06
C LYS A 277 -17.16 1.01 -15.59
N SER A 278 -18.35 0.83 -15.01
CA SER A 278 -19.10 1.93 -14.38
C SER A 278 -18.29 2.62 -13.29
N TYR A 279 -17.59 1.88 -12.43
CA TYR A 279 -16.76 2.51 -11.41
C TYR A 279 -15.64 3.38 -11.97
N LEU A 280 -14.92 2.91 -13.00
CA LEU A 280 -13.77 3.61 -13.57
C LEU A 280 -14.15 4.73 -14.56
N LEU A 281 -15.34 4.70 -15.17
CA LEU A 281 -15.79 5.66 -16.17
C LEU A 281 -16.90 6.61 -15.69
N GLU A 282 -17.67 6.23 -14.67
CA GLU A 282 -18.88 6.95 -14.23
C GLU A 282 -18.79 7.37 -12.76
N GLU A 283 -18.23 6.55 -11.87
CA GLU A 283 -18.06 6.85 -10.43
C GLU A 283 -16.73 7.58 -10.08
N CYS A 284 -16.00 8.11 -11.07
CA CYS A 284 -14.69 8.76 -10.90
C CYS A 284 -13.58 7.88 -10.27
N GLY A 285 -13.71 6.55 -10.32
CA GLY A 285 -12.70 5.61 -9.83
C GLY A 285 -11.40 5.62 -10.62
N GLN A 286 -10.26 5.42 -9.95
CA GLN A 286 -8.95 5.33 -10.62
C GLN A 286 -8.41 3.89 -10.67
N ILE A 287 -8.69 3.08 -9.65
CA ILE A 287 -8.21 1.69 -9.58
C ILE A 287 -9.32 0.72 -9.21
N ALA A 288 -9.51 -0.31 -10.02
CA ALA A 288 -10.38 -1.43 -9.70
C ALA A 288 -9.55 -2.66 -9.32
N VAL A 289 -9.85 -3.30 -8.19
CA VAL A 289 -9.17 -4.54 -7.76
C VAL A 289 -10.10 -5.74 -7.96
N PHE A 290 -9.85 -6.51 -9.01
CA PHE A 290 -10.64 -7.68 -9.40
C PHE A 290 -10.17 -8.93 -8.65
N ASP A 291 -10.80 -9.21 -7.50
CA ASP A 291 -10.45 -10.33 -6.61
C ASP A 291 -11.20 -11.61 -7.01
N ALA A 292 -10.52 -12.41 -7.83
CA ALA A 292 -10.92 -13.75 -8.24
C ALA A 292 -9.69 -14.68 -8.33
N THR A 293 -9.89 -15.96 -8.68
CA THR A 293 -8.77 -16.91 -8.84
C THR A 293 -7.97 -16.67 -10.13
N ASN A 294 -8.64 -16.36 -11.25
CA ASN A 294 -8.05 -16.04 -12.56
C ASN A 294 -6.91 -16.97 -13.00
N THR A 295 -7.03 -18.25 -12.65
CA THR A 295 -5.98 -19.26 -12.76
C THR A 295 -5.76 -19.80 -14.18
N THR A 296 -6.67 -19.54 -15.13
CA THR A 296 -6.54 -19.97 -16.53
C THR A 296 -6.16 -18.81 -17.43
N ARG A 297 -5.40 -19.06 -18.51
CA ARG A 297 -5.05 -18.05 -19.52
C ARG A 297 -6.29 -17.47 -20.20
N GLU A 298 -7.23 -18.32 -20.64
CA GLU A 298 -8.52 -17.91 -21.23
C GLU A 298 -9.26 -16.85 -20.38
N ARG A 299 -9.24 -16.98 -19.04
CA ARG A 299 -9.85 -16.00 -18.14
C ARG A 299 -9.08 -14.68 -18.11
N ARG A 300 -7.74 -14.72 -18.16
CA ARG A 300 -6.90 -13.52 -18.23
C ARG A 300 -7.04 -12.82 -19.59
N ASP A 301 -7.11 -13.57 -20.68
CA ASP A 301 -7.31 -13.04 -22.04
C ASP A 301 -8.66 -12.31 -22.16
N LEU A 302 -9.73 -12.86 -21.58
CA LEU A 302 -11.02 -12.19 -21.47
C LEU A 302 -10.91 -10.83 -20.75
N ILE A 303 -10.20 -10.78 -19.63
CA ILE A 303 -10.01 -9.55 -18.83
C ILE A 303 -9.11 -8.55 -19.58
N LEU A 304 -8.07 -9.03 -20.29
CA LEU A 304 -7.18 -8.20 -21.12
C LEU A 304 -7.92 -7.58 -22.31
N ASN A 305 -8.80 -8.33 -22.97
CA ASN A 305 -9.63 -7.81 -24.06
C ASN A 305 -10.60 -6.74 -23.55
N PHE A 306 -11.33 -7.02 -22.46
CA PHE A 306 -12.20 -6.03 -21.80
C PHE A 306 -11.43 -4.76 -21.42
N ALA A 307 -10.24 -4.88 -20.83
CA ALA A 307 -9.43 -3.72 -20.45
C ALA A 307 -8.96 -2.93 -21.68
N LYS A 308 -8.55 -3.61 -22.75
CA LYS A 308 -8.14 -3.00 -24.02
C LYS A 308 -9.29 -2.24 -24.69
N GLU A 309 -10.50 -2.81 -24.71
CA GLU A 309 -11.71 -2.19 -25.26
C GLU A 309 -12.09 -0.89 -24.53
N ASN A 310 -11.85 -0.83 -23.22
CA ASN A 310 -12.15 0.34 -22.38
C ASN A 310 -10.92 1.25 -22.11
N ALA A 311 -9.78 1.00 -22.77
CA ALA A 311 -8.51 1.70 -22.57
C ALA A 311 -7.98 1.72 -21.11
N PHE A 312 -8.27 0.67 -20.33
CA PHE A 312 -7.72 0.47 -18.99
C PHE A 312 -6.33 -0.18 -19.04
N LYS A 313 -5.43 0.25 -18.14
CA LYS A 313 -4.19 -0.49 -17.86
C LYS A 313 -4.51 -1.76 -17.06
N VAL A 314 -3.67 -2.79 -17.17
CA VAL A 314 -3.82 -4.03 -16.40
C VAL A 314 -2.54 -4.32 -15.65
N PHE A 315 -2.66 -4.59 -14.34
CA PHE A 315 -1.54 -5.02 -13.50
C PHE A 315 -1.92 -6.28 -12.71
N PHE A 316 -1.25 -7.40 -12.96
CA PHE A 316 -1.59 -8.65 -12.28
C PHE A 316 -0.85 -8.80 -10.94
N VAL A 317 -1.56 -9.29 -9.92
CA VAL A 317 -0.99 -9.64 -8.61
C VAL A 317 -1.25 -11.12 -8.36
N GLU A 318 -0.25 -11.96 -8.63
CA GLU A 318 -0.34 -13.41 -8.44
C GLU A 318 0.20 -13.81 -7.07
N SER A 319 -0.61 -14.53 -6.28
CA SER A 319 -0.16 -15.12 -5.01
C SER A 319 0.12 -16.61 -5.16
N VAL A 320 1.39 -16.98 -4.98
CA VAL A 320 1.87 -18.36 -4.99
C VAL A 320 2.31 -18.71 -3.58
N CYS A 321 1.81 -19.81 -3.04
CA CYS A 321 2.28 -20.37 -1.78
C CYS A 321 2.06 -21.88 -1.81
N ASP A 322 3.12 -22.63 -1.55
CA ASP A 322 3.09 -24.10 -1.58
C ASP A 322 3.33 -24.71 -0.17
N ASP A 323 3.48 -23.84 0.84
CA ASP A 323 3.64 -24.17 2.25
C ASP A 323 2.32 -24.67 2.87
N PRO A 324 2.21 -25.95 3.28
CA PRO A 324 0.98 -26.52 3.82
C PRO A 324 0.50 -25.86 5.12
N GLU A 325 1.42 -25.38 5.98
CA GLU A 325 1.08 -24.80 7.28
C GLU A 325 0.41 -23.43 7.10
N VAL A 326 0.99 -22.60 6.22
CA VAL A 326 0.39 -21.33 5.81
C VAL A 326 -0.98 -21.54 5.18
N ILE A 327 -1.14 -22.56 4.35
CA ILE A 327 -2.42 -22.86 3.69
C ILE A 327 -3.47 -23.28 4.72
N ALA A 328 -3.11 -24.17 5.66
CA ALA A 328 -4.00 -24.60 6.74
C ALA A 328 -4.41 -23.41 7.64
N ALA A 329 -3.45 -22.58 8.05
CA ALA A 329 -3.71 -21.37 8.83
C ALA A 329 -4.67 -20.41 8.11
N ASN A 330 -4.45 -20.15 6.81
CA ASN A 330 -5.35 -19.33 5.99
C ASN A 330 -6.78 -19.90 5.90
N ILE A 331 -6.94 -21.23 5.82
CA ILE A 331 -8.27 -21.87 5.79
C ILE A 331 -8.97 -21.71 7.15
N LEU A 332 -8.24 -21.95 8.24
CA LEU A 332 -8.75 -21.83 9.61
C LEU A 332 -9.16 -20.39 9.95
N GLU A 333 -8.35 -19.39 9.62
CA GLU A 333 -8.64 -17.99 9.96
C GLU A 333 -9.85 -17.44 9.17
N VAL A 334 -9.88 -17.65 7.84
CA VAL A 334 -10.82 -16.92 6.95
C VAL A 334 -11.81 -17.76 6.17
N LYS A 335 -11.82 -19.09 6.30
CA LYS A 335 -12.78 -19.97 5.61
C LYS A 335 -13.72 -20.71 6.54
N VAL A 336 -13.28 -21.06 7.75
CA VAL A 336 -14.16 -21.56 8.83
C VAL A 336 -15.23 -20.52 9.22
N SER A 337 -14.92 -19.23 9.07
CA SER A 337 -15.81 -18.08 9.33
C SER A 337 -16.45 -17.48 8.06
N SER A 338 -16.26 -18.09 6.89
CA SER A 338 -16.72 -17.53 5.60
C SER A 338 -18.19 -17.85 5.36
N PRO A 339 -19.01 -16.91 4.81
CA PRO A 339 -20.40 -17.17 4.39
C PRO A 339 -20.59 -18.23 3.28
N ASP A 340 -19.50 -18.85 2.83
CA ASP A 340 -19.55 -20.05 1.97
C ASP A 340 -19.90 -21.30 2.81
N TYR A 341 -19.68 -21.29 4.14
CA TYR A 341 -19.87 -22.44 5.03
C TYR A 341 -20.78 -22.09 6.22
N PRO A 342 -21.88 -22.83 6.47
CA PRO A 342 -22.70 -22.64 7.66
C PRO A 342 -21.95 -23.11 8.92
N GLU A 343 -22.19 -22.45 10.06
CA GLU A 343 -21.39 -22.59 11.29
C GLU A 343 -21.26 -24.02 11.87
N ARG A 344 -22.14 -24.95 11.48
CA ARG A 344 -22.37 -26.22 12.20
C ARG A 344 -21.35 -27.35 11.92
N HIS A 345 -20.44 -27.22 10.96
CA HIS A 345 -19.57 -28.34 10.53
C HIS A 345 -18.10 -27.96 10.25
N ARG A 346 -17.42 -27.30 11.19
CA ARG A 346 -16.04 -26.79 11.01
C ARG A 346 -15.01 -27.82 10.51
N GLU A 347 -15.11 -29.06 10.96
CA GLU A 347 -14.21 -30.16 10.55
C GLU A 347 -14.35 -30.49 9.06
N ASN A 348 -15.60 -30.50 8.55
CA ASN A 348 -15.91 -30.78 7.15
C ASN A 348 -15.52 -29.61 6.22
N VAL A 349 -15.40 -28.38 6.74
CA VAL A 349 -14.99 -27.20 5.96
C VAL A 349 -13.57 -27.38 5.41
N MET A 350 -12.66 -27.94 6.20
CA MET A 350 -11.27 -28.12 5.79
C MET A 350 -11.16 -29.08 4.60
N ASP A 351 -11.79 -30.26 4.69
CA ASP A 351 -11.80 -31.28 3.63
C ASP A 351 -12.44 -30.77 2.33
N ASP A 352 -13.63 -30.13 2.42
CA ASP A 352 -14.28 -29.51 1.26
C ASP A 352 -13.40 -28.41 0.63
N PHE A 353 -12.76 -27.57 1.44
CA PHE A 353 -11.93 -26.48 0.93
C PHE A 353 -10.62 -26.99 0.30
N LEU A 354 -10.03 -28.08 0.81
CA LEU A 354 -8.89 -28.74 0.19
C LEU A 354 -9.29 -29.37 -1.16
N LYS A 355 -10.40 -30.11 -1.24
CA LYS A 355 -10.94 -30.65 -2.50
C LYS A 355 -11.27 -29.54 -3.51
N ARG A 356 -11.77 -28.39 -3.03
CA ARG A 356 -11.95 -27.17 -3.83
C ARG A 356 -10.63 -26.62 -4.37
N ILE A 357 -9.53 -26.65 -3.61
CA ILE A 357 -8.20 -26.25 -4.10
C ILE A 357 -7.73 -27.20 -5.21
N GLU A 358 -7.89 -28.51 -5.04
CA GLU A 358 -7.51 -29.50 -6.07
C GLU A 358 -8.26 -29.27 -7.38
N CYS A 359 -9.55 -28.92 -7.34
CA CYS A 359 -10.33 -28.57 -8.54
C CYS A 359 -9.69 -27.43 -9.37
N TYR A 360 -9.09 -26.43 -8.72
CA TYR A 360 -8.39 -25.34 -9.41
C TYR A 360 -6.99 -25.74 -9.89
N LYS A 361 -6.27 -26.60 -9.16
CA LYS A 361 -4.93 -27.06 -9.57
C LYS A 361 -4.93 -27.74 -10.94
N VAL A 362 -5.97 -28.52 -11.27
CA VAL A 362 -6.09 -29.24 -12.57
C VAL A 362 -5.99 -28.30 -13.78
N THR A 363 -6.41 -27.04 -13.64
CA THR A 363 -6.44 -26.05 -14.73
C THR A 363 -5.56 -24.83 -14.47
N TYR A 364 -4.76 -24.84 -13.40
CA TYR A 364 -3.95 -23.67 -13.02
C TYR A 364 -2.75 -23.52 -13.95
N GLN A 365 -2.72 -22.39 -14.65
CA GLN A 365 -1.63 -21.92 -15.50
C GLN A 365 -1.06 -20.65 -14.84
N PRO A 366 -0.01 -20.76 -13.99
CA PRO A 366 0.66 -19.60 -13.41
C PRO A 366 1.13 -18.62 -14.48
N LEU A 367 1.40 -17.37 -14.10
CA LEU A 367 2.08 -16.44 -15.01
C LEU A 367 3.47 -16.96 -15.39
N ASP A 368 3.88 -16.75 -16.63
CA ASP A 368 5.13 -17.24 -17.20
C ASP A 368 5.91 -16.08 -17.85
N PRO A 369 6.84 -15.43 -17.11
CA PRO A 369 7.60 -14.27 -17.61
C PRO A 369 8.54 -14.61 -18.76
N ASP A 370 8.94 -15.87 -18.92
CA ASP A 370 10.01 -16.26 -19.84
C ASP A 370 9.47 -16.59 -21.23
N ALA A 371 8.18 -16.95 -21.35
CA ALA A 371 7.52 -17.16 -22.63
C ALA A 371 6.16 -16.46 -22.77
N ASN A 372 5.12 -16.96 -22.09
CA ASN A 372 3.73 -16.64 -22.48
C ASN A 372 3.22 -15.28 -21.96
N ASP A 373 3.64 -14.88 -20.76
CA ASP A 373 3.18 -13.67 -20.07
C ASP A 373 4.28 -12.58 -20.04
N LYS A 374 5.36 -12.72 -20.84
CA LYS A 374 6.57 -11.86 -20.87
C LYS A 374 6.32 -10.36 -21.10
N ASP A 375 5.23 -10.04 -21.80
CA ASP A 375 4.84 -8.67 -22.17
C ASP A 375 3.80 -8.09 -21.19
N LEU A 376 3.30 -8.88 -20.23
CA LEU A 376 2.33 -8.44 -19.22
C LEU A 376 3.01 -7.78 -18.02
N SER A 377 2.34 -6.79 -17.44
CA SER A 377 2.76 -6.07 -16.24
C SER A 377 2.23 -6.77 -14.99
N PHE A 378 3.13 -7.26 -14.12
CA PHE A 378 2.72 -8.05 -12.96
C PHE A 378 3.72 -8.14 -11.82
N ILE A 379 3.23 -8.58 -10.67
CA ILE A 379 4.01 -9.07 -9.53
C ILE A 379 3.52 -10.46 -9.11
N LYS A 380 4.45 -11.41 -8.97
CA LYS A 380 4.26 -12.66 -8.23
C LYS A 380 4.74 -12.47 -6.81
N VAL A 381 3.86 -12.66 -5.83
CA VAL A 381 4.17 -12.73 -4.40
C VAL A 381 4.29 -14.21 -4.03
N ILE A 382 5.50 -14.67 -3.71
CA ILE A 382 5.82 -16.08 -3.50
C ILE A 382 6.06 -16.33 -2.00
N ASN A 383 5.39 -17.36 -1.46
CA ASN A 383 5.44 -17.78 -0.06
C ASN A 383 5.29 -16.58 0.90
N VAL A 384 4.17 -15.87 0.80
CA VAL A 384 3.80 -14.80 1.75
C VAL A 384 4.83 -13.66 1.82
N GLY A 385 5.45 -13.35 0.68
CA GLY A 385 6.42 -12.26 0.56
C GLY A 385 7.87 -12.64 0.86
N GLN A 386 8.19 -13.93 1.00
CA GLN A 386 9.59 -14.39 1.04
C GLN A 386 10.36 -14.06 -0.24
N ARG A 387 9.69 -14.11 -1.40
CA ARG A 387 10.26 -13.78 -2.71
C ARG A 387 9.24 -13.08 -3.59
N PHE A 388 9.76 -12.24 -4.49
CA PHE A 388 8.96 -11.52 -5.48
C PHE A 388 9.56 -11.71 -6.88
N LEU A 389 8.70 -11.78 -7.89
CA LEU A 389 9.10 -11.63 -9.29
C LEU A 389 8.21 -10.54 -9.89
N VAL A 390 8.84 -9.46 -10.34
CA VAL A 390 8.16 -8.28 -10.90
C VAL A 390 8.51 -8.19 -12.38
N ASN A 391 7.50 -8.01 -13.23
CA ASN A 391 7.67 -7.83 -14.67
C ASN A 391 7.02 -6.53 -15.15
N ARG A 392 7.73 -5.77 -15.98
CA ARG A 392 7.24 -4.59 -16.74
C ARG A 392 6.32 -3.64 -15.96
N VAL A 393 6.82 -3.06 -14.87
CA VAL A 393 6.16 -1.92 -14.21
C VAL A 393 6.05 -0.76 -15.20
N GLN A 394 4.83 -0.27 -15.47
CA GLN A 394 4.56 0.72 -16.52
C GLN A 394 4.61 2.16 -16.03
N ASP A 395 4.28 2.40 -14.77
CA ASP A 395 4.09 3.74 -14.23
C ASP A 395 4.33 3.83 -12.72
N TYR A 396 4.20 5.05 -12.19
CA TYR A 396 4.38 5.35 -10.77
C TYR A 396 3.44 4.53 -9.87
N ILE A 397 2.16 4.42 -10.22
CA ILE A 397 1.19 3.75 -9.34
C ILE A 397 1.45 2.24 -9.25
N GLN A 398 1.83 1.59 -10.35
CA GLN A 398 2.32 0.20 -10.32
C GLN A 398 3.59 0.06 -9.47
N SER A 399 4.51 1.02 -9.53
CA SER A 399 5.72 1.00 -8.69
C SER A 399 5.41 1.12 -7.18
N LYS A 400 4.43 1.96 -6.81
CA LYS A 400 3.90 2.07 -5.44
C LYS A 400 3.19 0.80 -4.98
N ILE A 401 2.37 0.19 -5.84
CA ILE A 401 1.72 -1.10 -5.56
C ILE A 401 2.77 -2.19 -5.29
N VAL A 402 3.81 -2.29 -6.12
CA VAL A 402 4.93 -3.23 -5.92
C VAL A 402 5.63 -2.96 -4.59
N TYR A 403 6.02 -1.71 -4.33
CA TYR A 403 6.69 -1.33 -3.09
C TYR A 403 5.86 -1.64 -1.83
N TYR A 404 4.56 -1.37 -1.86
CA TYR A 404 3.64 -1.72 -0.78
C TYR A 404 3.55 -3.24 -0.56
N LEU A 405 3.32 -4.00 -1.63
CA LEU A 405 3.23 -5.47 -1.58
C LEU A 405 4.54 -6.14 -1.10
N MET A 406 5.68 -5.48 -1.28
CA MET A 406 6.99 -5.93 -0.78
C MET A 406 7.21 -5.67 0.72
N ASN A 407 6.45 -4.76 1.35
CA ASN A 407 6.62 -4.42 2.76
C ASN A 407 5.55 -5.02 3.68
N ILE A 408 4.43 -5.53 3.14
CA ILE A 408 3.38 -6.17 3.96
C ILE A 408 3.75 -7.60 4.37
N HIS A 409 3.43 -7.96 5.62
CA HIS A 409 3.40 -9.35 6.08
C HIS A 409 2.09 -9.70 6.81
N VAL A 410 1.77 -10.99 6.88
CA VAL A 410 0.55 -11.54 7.50
C VAL A 410 0.74 -12.01 8.94
N GLN A 411 1.97 -12.01 9.47
CA GLN A 411 2.23 -12.53 10.82
C GLN A 411 1.44 -11.72 11.86
N PRO A 412 0.80 -12.39 12.85
CA PRO A 412 0.10 -11.71 13.93
C PRO A 412 1.03 -10.77 14.71
N ARG A 413 0.52 -9.58 15.05
CA ARG A 413 1.25 -8.55 15.78
C ARG A 413 0.29 -7.55 16.41
N THR A 414 0.80 -6.71 17.32
CA THR A 414 0.01 -5.65 17.95
C THR A 414 0.69 -4.30 17.77
N ILE A 415 -0.07 -3.31 17.29
CA ILE A 415 0.36 -1.91 17.18
C ILE A 415 -0.36 -1.12 18.26
N TYR A 416 0.36 -0.37 19.07
CA TYR A 416 -0.17 0.49 20.11
C TYR A 416 -0.03 1.95 19.66
N LEU A 417 -1.13 2.68 19.58
CA LEU A 417 -1.12 4.11 19.30
C LEU A 417 -1.55 4.87 20.56
N CYS A 418 -0.75 5.84 20.98
CA CYS A 418 -1.17 6.82 21.98
C CYS A 418 -0.62 8.21 21.64
N ARG A 419 -1.15 9.21 22.34
CA ARG A 419 -0.56 10.55 22.34
C ARG A 419 0.52 10.65 23.41
N HIS A 420 1.35 11.67 23.30
CA HIS A 420 2.08 12.21 24.45
C HIS A 420 1.15 12.39 25.67
N GLY A 421 1.72 12.36 26.88
CA GLY A 421 1.00 12.82 28.07
C GLY A 421 0.57 14.29 27.93
N GLU A 422 -0.44 14.72 28.69
CA GLU A 422 -0.92 16.11 28.70
C GLU A 422 0.24 17.11 28.79
N SER A 423 0.27 18.08 27.87
CA SER A 423 1.29 19.13 27.84
C SER A 423 0.78 20.46 28.40
N GLU A 424 1.68 21.37 28.75
CA GLU A 424 1.32 22.71 29.24
C GLU A 424 0.42 23.45 28.24
N TYR A 425 0.66 23.32 26.93
CA TYR A 425 -0.22 23.92 25.91
C TYR A 425 -1.61 23.29 25.85
N ASN A 426 -1.78 22.03 26.23
CA ASN A 426 -3.12 21.44 26.32
C ASN A 426 -3.92 22.10 27.46
N LEU A 427 -3.29 22.33 28.62
CA LEU A 427 -3.94 22.99 29.76
C LEU A 427 -4.48 24.38 29.43
N VAL A 428 -3.75 25.14 28.60
CA VAL A 428 -4.16 26.49 28.16
C VAL A 428 -4.87 26.51 26.80
N GLY A 429 -5.21 25.35 26.22
CA GLY A 429 -5.95 25.23 24.97
C GLY A 429 -5.22 25.68 23.70
N LYS A 430 -3.89 25.83 23.74
CA LYS A 430 -3.05 26.22 22.59
C LYS A 430 -2.76 25.03 21.68
N ILE A 431 -2.70 25.27 20.38
CA ILE A 431 -2.28 24.30 19.35
C ILE A 431 -0.77 24.45 19.04
N GLY A 432 -0.18 23.42 18.43
CA GLY A 432 1.20 23.47 17.97
C GLY A 432 2.25 23.52 19.09
N GLY A 433 3.36 24.20 18.81
CA GLY A 433 4.48 24.49 19.70
C GLY A 433 5.28 23.26 20.15
N ASP A 434 6.27 23.49 21.02
CA ASP A 434 7.10 22.45 21.64
C ASP A 434 7.05 22.45 23.19
N SER A 435 5.87 22.71 23.75
CA SER A 435 5.66 22.65 25.21
C SER A 435 5.94 21.26 25.79
N GLY A 436 6.47 21.21 27.01
CA GLY A 436 6.72 19.96 27.75
C GLY A 436 5.47 19.40 28.44
N LEU A 437 5.63 18.26 29.10
CA LEU A 437 4.57 17.58 29.86
C LEU A 437 4.15 18.34 31.13
N SER A 438 2.84 18.42 31.35
CA SER A 438 2.22 18.83 32.61
C SER A 438 2.52 17.85 33.75
N ALA A 439 2.14 18.20 34.98
CA ALA A 439 2.19 17.27 36.11
C ALA A 439 1.40 15.97 35.83
N ARG A 440 0.23 16.06 35.20
CA ARG A 440 -0.58 14.89 34.82
C ARG A 440 0.02 14.14 33.62
N GLY A 441 0.60 14.85 32.65
CA GLY A 441 1.33 14.20 31.55
C GLY A 441 2.50 13.33 32.02
N LYS A 442 3.21 13.76 33.07
CA LYS A 442 4.25 12.95 33.73
C LYS A 442 3.68 11.74 34.46
N GLN A 443 2.55 11.89 35.16
CA GLN A 443 1.83 10.77 35.78
C GLN A 443 1.37 9.73 34.75
N PHE A 444 0.80 10.17 33.61
CA PHE A 444 0.45 9.27 32.51
C PHE A 444 1.66 8.53 31.96
N SER A 445 2.81 9.19 31.85
CA SER A 445 4.03 8.57 31.32
C SER A 445 4.55 7.45 32.24
N GLN A 446 4.34 7.57 33.56
CA GLN A 446 4.60 6.49 34.53
C GLN A 446 3.53 5.39 34.50
N ALA A 447 2.25 5.74 34.30
CA ALA A 447 1.19 4.75 34.12
C ALA A 447 1.36 3.94 32.83
N LEU A 448 1.82 4.57 31.74
CA LEU A 448 2.12 3.94 30.47
C LEU A 448 3.31 2.98 30.60
N LYS A 449 4.35 3.35 31.35
CA LYS A 449 5.44 2.43 31.70
C LYS A 449 4.89 1.15 32.34
N LYS A 450 4.13 1.31 33.43
CA LYS A 450 3.54 0.19 34.16
C LYS A 450 2.67 -0.69 33.25
N PHE A 451 1.83 -0.09 32.41
CA PHE A 451 1.03 -0.83 31.43
C PHE A 451 1.89 -1.65 30.47
N ILE A 452 2.96 -1.08 29.90
CA ILE A 452 3.84 -1.78 28.96
C ILE A 452 4.60 -2.93 29.66
N GLU A 453 5.03 -2.73 30.91
CA GLU A 453 5.61 -3.80 31.75
C GLU A 453 4.59 -4.93 32.00
N GLU A 454 3.33 -4.60 32.32
CA GLU A 454 2.24 -5.58 32.55
C GLU A 454 1.77 -6.31 31.28
N GLN A 455 2.05 -5.81 30.07
CA GLN A 455 1.72 -6.49 28.81
C GLN A 455 2.80 -7.47 28.34
N GLU A 456 3.99 -7.50 28.96
CA GLU A 456 5.11 -8.41 28.65
C GLU A 456 5.44 -8.52 27.13
N ILE A 457 5.41 -7.40 26.42
CA ILE A 457 5.44 -7.37 24.95
C ILE A 457 6.85 -7.67 24.43
N VAL A 458 7.02 -8.86 23.82
CA VAL A 458 8.26 -9.27 23.16
C VAL A 458 8.60 -8.34 21.99
N ASP A 459 9.87 -7.95 21.90
CA ASP A 459 10.48 -7.12 20.86
C ASP A 459 9.73 -5.81 20.55
N LEU A 460 9.12 -5.18 21.56
CA LEU A 460 8.43 -3.90 21.41
C LEU A 460 9.38 -2.79 20.96
N LYS A 461 9.09 -2.21 19.80
CA LYS A 461 9.72 -0.96 19.34
C LYS A 461 8.90 0.24 19.81
N VAL A 462 9.56 1.31 20.24
CA VAL A 462 8.91 2.57 20.63
C VAL A 462 9.32 3.69 19.68
N TRP A 463 8.35 4.36 19.08
CA TRP A 463 8.57 5.51 18.21
C TRP A 463 7.93 6.77 18.77
N THR A 464 8.62 7.88 18.55
CA THR A 464 8.23 9.22 19.01
C THR A 464 8.36 10.23 17.88
N SER A 465 7.71 11.37 18.03
CA SER A 465 8.08 12.57 17.27
C SER A 465 9.35 13.21 17.83
N GLN A 466 9.90 14.21 17.13
CA GLN A 466 11.00 15.04 17.65
C GLN A 466 10.54 16.12 18.64
N LEU A 467 9.24 16.23 18.92
CA LEU A 467 8.70 17.20 19.87
C LEU A 467 8.82 16.69 21.32
N LYS A 468 9.24 17.58 22.22
CA LYS A 468 9.61 17.35 23.61
C LYS A 468 8.59 16.53 24.40
N ARG A 469 7.30 16.78 24.20
CA ARG A 469 6.21 16.06 24.87
C ARG A 469 6.15 14.57 24.55
N THR A 470 6.42 14.13 23.31
CA THR A 470 6.46 12.68 23.00
C THR A 470 7.74 12.04 23.53
N ILE A 471 8.86 12.78 23.47
CA ILE A 471 10.16 12.34 23.98
C ILE A 471 10.09 12.09 25.49
N GLN A 472 9.59 13.06 26.27
CA GLN A 472 9.46 12.95 27.73
C GLN A 472 8.53 11.80 28.17
N THR A 473 7.51 11.47 27.36
CA THR A 473 6.67 10.30 27.62
C THR A 473 7.41 8.99 27.39
N ALA A 474 8.24 8.89 26.33
CA ALA A 474 9.05 7.70 26.06
C ALA A 474 10.23 7.54 27.05
N GLU A 475 10.89 8.63 27.45
CA GLU A 475 11.95 8.63 28.47
C GLU A 475 11.50 7.97 29.78
N SER A 476 10.24 8.16 30.16
CA SER A 476 9.65 7.56 31.36
C SER A 476 9.57 6.03 31.29
N LEU A 477 9.53 5.43 30.10
CA LEU A 477 9.41 3.97 29.92
C LEU A 477 10.70 3.23 30.28
N GLY A 478 11.86 3.88 30.16
CA GLY A 478 13.17 3.26 30.40
C GLY A 478 13.63 2.28 29.31
N VAL A 479 13.00 2.31 28.13
CA VAL A 479 13.38 1.51 26.95
C VAL A 479 13.98 2.38 25.86
N LEU A 480 14.65 1.75 24.88
CA LEU A 480 15.12 2.45 23.68
C LEU A 480 13.92 2.88 22.82
N TYR A 481 13.99 4.10 22.29
CA TYR A 481 12.98 4.67 21.39
C TYR A 481 13.64 5.40 20.23
N GLU A 482 12.95 5.46 19.09
CA GLU A 482 13.40 6.17 17.89
C GLU A 482 12.61 7.47 17.71
N GLN A 483 13.29 8.54 17.30
CA GLN A 483 12.66 9.85 17.05
C GLN A 483 12.50 10.10 15.55
N TRP A 484 11.27 10.26 15.11
CA TRP A 484 10.91 10.43 13.71
C TRP A 484 10.35 11.84 13.48
N LYS A 485 11.05 12.70 12.72
CA LYS A 485 10.57 14.07 12.41
C LYS A 485 9.19 14.04 11.74
N ILE A 486 8.94 13.03 10.90
CA ILE A 486 7.66 12.85 10.20
C ILE A 486 6.49 12.44 11.13
N LEU A 487 6.75 12.13 12.41
CA LEU A 487 5.72 11.96 13.45
C LEU A 487 5.41 13.26 14.22
N ASN A 488 6.01 14.41 13.90
CA ASN A 488 5.63 15.70 14.49
C ASN A 488 4.15 16.03 14.21
N GLU A 489 3.51 16.79 15.10
CA GLU A 489 2.11 17.22 14.91
C GLU A 489 1.92 17.98 13.59
N ILE A 490 0.67 18.13 13.14
CA ILE A 490 0.34 19.02 12.01
C ILE A 490 0.86 20.44 12.28
N ASP A 491 1.57 21.01 11.32
CA ASP A 491 2.06 22.39 11.39
C ASP A 491 0.91 23.38 11.18
N ALA A 492 0.63 24.23 12.16
CA ALA A 492 -0.42 25.25 12.07
C ALA A 492 0.05 26.58 11.45
N GLY A 493 1.30 26.68 10.99
CA GLY A 493 1.87 27.85 10.34
C GLY A 493 1.71 29.13 11.18
N VAL A 494 1.07 30.15 10.62
CA VAL A 494 0.81 31.43 11.32
C VAL A 494 -0.15 31.33 12.52
N CYS A 495 -0.73 30.14 12.76
CA CYS A 495 -1.63 29.83 13.88
C CYS A 495 -0.96 28.94 14.96
N GLU A 496 0.33 28.64 14.83
CA GLU A 496 1.10 27.99 15.89
C GLU A 496 1.04 28.77 17.21
N GLU A 497 1.05 28.04 18.32
CA GLU A 497 0.98 28.57 19.70
C GLU A 497 -0.30 29.37 20.04
N MET A 498 -1.32 29.39 19.19
CA MET A 498 -2.61 30.06 19.45
C MET A 498 -3.67 29.09 20.01
N THR A 499 -4.63 29.63 20.76
CA THR A 499 -5.89 28.95 21.07
C THR A 499 -6.87 29.05 19.90
N TYR A 500 -7.85 28.15 19.83
CA TYR A 500 -8.89 28.23 18.79
C TYR A 500 -9.69 29.55 18.83
N ALA A 501 -9.91 30.15 20.00
CA ALA A 501 -10.59 31.43 20.15
C ALA A 501 -9.73 32.61 19.63
N GLU A 502 -8.41 32.58 19.85
CA GLU A 502 -7.49 33.57 19.26
C GLU A 502 -7.44 33.45 17.73
N ILE A 503 -7.50 32.23 17.19
CA ILE A 503 -7.56 32.00 15.73
C ILE A 503 -8.89 32.51 15.16
N GLU A 504 -10.03 32.21 15.78
CA GLU A 504 -11.36 32.70 15.37
C GLU A 504 -11.44 34.24 15.39
N ALA A 505 -10.86 34.88 16.42
CA ALA A 505 -10.84 36.34 16.53
C ALA A 505 -9.86 37.03 15.56
N LYS A 506 -8.72 36.41 15.25
CA LYS A 506 -7.65 37.00 14.44
C LYS A 506 -7.77 36.67 12.94
N TYR A 507 -8.25 35.47 12.62
CA TYR A 507 -8.37 34.93 11.28
C TYR A 507 -9.75 34.24 11.08
N PRO A 508 -10.87 34.98 11.18
CA PRO A 508 -12.22 34.41 11.17
C PRO A 508 -12.54 33.63 9.88
N ASP A 509 -12.09 34.14 8.73
CA ASP A 509 -12.29 33.48 7.43
C ASP A 509 -11.56 32.13 7.36
N GLU A 510 -10.29 32.08 7.82
CA GLU A 510 -9.49 30.85 7.89
C GLU A 510 -10.10 29.82 8.83
N PHE A 511 -10.61 30.27 9.99
CA PHE A 511 -11.33 29.41 10.94
C PHE A 511 -12.59 28.80 10.33
N ALA A 512 -13.39 29.61 9.62
CA ALA A 512 -14.60 29.15 8.94
C ALA A 512 -14.30 28.21 7.76
N MET A 513 -13.29 28.51 6.93
CA MET A 513 -12.85 27.65 5.82
C MET A 513 -12.36 26.29 6.34
N ARG A 514 -11.61 26.27 7.44
CA ARG A 514 -11.15 25.04 8.09
C ARG A 514 -12.29 24.19 8.64
N ASP A 515 -13.39 24.79 9.07
CA ASP A 515 -14.54 24.05 9.58
C ASP A 515 -15.43 23.46 8.47
N GLN A 516 -15.45 24.11 7.30
CA GLN A 516 -16.09 23.60 6.09
C GLN A 516 -15.31 22.41 5.52
N GLU A 517 -14.02 22.60 5.23
CA GLU A 517 -13.20 21.64 4.46
C GLU A 517 -11.94 21.17 5.22
N LYS A 518 -12.15 20.68 6.45
CA LYS A 518 -11.06 20.40 7.42
C LYS A 518 -9.98 19.43 6.94
N TYR A 519 -10.26 18.55 5.97
CA TYR A 519 -9.26 17.63 5.42
C TYR A 519 -8.32 18.33 4.43
N LEU A 520 -8.87 19.12 3.50
CA LEU A 520 -8.16 19.79 2.42
C LEU A 520 -7.61 21.16 2.83
N TYR A 521 -8.21 21.82 3.81
CA TYR A 521 -7.74 23.09 4.35
C TYR A 521 -6.28 22.96 4.81
N ARG A 522 -5.40 23.81 4.26
CA ARG A 522 -4.00 23.97 4.65
C ARG A 522 -3.85 25.28 5.41
N TYR A 523 -3.26 25.25 6.60
CA TYR A 523 -2.98 26.48 7.34
C TYR A 523 -2.03 27.41 6.53
N PRO A 524 -2.21 28.75 6.58
CA PRO A 524 -1.27 29.67 5.96
C PRO A 524 0.15 29.49 6.51
N GLY A 525 1.08 29.04 5.65
CA GLY A 525 2.45 28.71 6.04
C GLY A 525 2.63 27.37 6.77
N GLY A 526 1.60 26.53 6.86
CA GLY A 526 1.61 25.22 7.52
C GLY A 526 1.03 24.11 6.64
N GLU A 527 0.41 23.11 7.28
CA GLU A 527 -0.05 21.86 6.67
C GLU A 527 -1.59 21.70 6.65
N SER A 528 -2.05 20.81 5.77
CA SER A 528 -3.38 20.20 5.77
C SER A 528 -3.32 18.76 6.30
N TYR A 529 -4.48 18.12 6.52
CA TYR A 529 -4.52 16.68 6.80
C TYR A 529 -4.08 15.84 5.59
N GLN A 530 -4.24 16.35 4.36
CA GLN A 530 -3.72 15.71 3.14
C GLN A 530 -2.18 15.72 3.09
N ASP A 531 -1.54 16.84 3.45
CA ASP A 531 -0.08 16.93 3.54
C ASP A 531 0.46 15.97 4.61
N LEU A 532 -0.24 15.90 5.75
CA LEU A 532 0.12 15.01 6.85
C LEU A 532 0.02 13.52 6.46
N VAL A 533 -0.98 13.14 5.67
CA VAL A 533 -1.09 11.79 5.09
C VAL A 533 0.12 11.47 4.20
N GLN A 534 0.50 12.39 3.29
CA GLN A 534 1.68 12.20 2.44
C GLN A 534 2.97 12.07 3.28
N ARG A 535 3.14 12.94 4.29
CA ARG A 535 4.27 12.91 5.23
C ARG A 535 4.35 11.61 6.04
N LEU A 536 3.21 11.01 6.38
CA LEU A 536 3.12 9.78 7.18
C LEU A 536 3.20 8.48 6.36
N GLU A 537 3.20 8.54 5.03
CA GLU A 537 3.30 7.34 4.19
C GLU A 537 4.50 6.44 4.57
N PRO A 538 5.72 6.94 4.81
CA PRO A 538 6.85 6.10 5.22
C PRO A 538 6.65 5.44 6.60
N VAL A 539 5.91 6.09 7.51
CA VAL A 539 5.56 5.50 8.82
C VAL A 539 4.61 4.33 8.63
N ILE A 540 3.62 4.45 7.74
CA ILE A 540 2.70 3.35 7.42
C ILE A 540 3.45 2.17 6.81
N MET A 541 4.42 2.42 5.90
CA MET A 541 5.24 1.34 5.33
C MET A 541 6.06 0.61 6.39
N GLU A 542 6.62 1.35 7.35
CA GLU A 542 7.38 0.75 8.44
C GLU A 542 6.48 -0.03 9.42
N LEU A 543 5.30 0.50 9.80
CA LEU A 543 4.29 -0.25 10.58
C LEU A 543 3.76 -1.49 9.87
N GLU A 544 3.80 -1.49 8.54
CA GLU A 544 3.41 -2.66 7.75
C GLU A 544 4.48 -3.75 7.65
N ARG A 545 5.75 -3.39 7.90
CA ARG A 545 6.93 -4.28 7.91
C ARG A 545 7.30 -4.79 9.31
N GLN A 546 7.01 -4.01 10.36
CA GLN A 546 7.41 -4.29 11.74
C GLN A 546 6.40 -5.16 12.50
N GLY A 547 6.89 -5.84 13.53
CA GLY A 547 6.10 -6.59 14.52
C GLY A 547 5.40 -5.70 15.54
N ASN A 548 5.75 -5.84 16.82
CA ASN A 548 5.12 -5.07 17.89
C ASN A 548 5.69 -3.65 17.97
N VAL A 549 4.84 -2.63 17.86
CA VAL A 549 5.26 -1.21 17.84
C VAL A 549 4.32 -0.36 18.71
N LEU A 550 4.89 0.50 19.55
CA LEU A 550 4.22 1.59 20.25
C LEU A 550 4.59 2.92 19.58
N VAL A 551 3.60 3.65 19.08
CA VAL A 551 3.78 4.99 18.49
C VAL A 551 3.19 6.05 19.44
N ILE A 552 4.07 6.87 20.01
CA ILE A 552 3.72 7.99 20.89
C ILE A 552 3.76 9.27 20.06
N SER A 553 2.59 9.78 19.70
CA SER A 553 2.43 10.87 18.73
C SER A 553 1.49 11.96 19.22
N HIS A 554 0.73 12.60 18.31
CA HIS A 554 -0.09 13.78 18.54
C HIS A 554 -1.50 13.60 17.98
N GLN A 555 -2.38 14.59 18.13
CA GLN A 555 -3.79 14.42 17.82
C GLN A 555 -4.06 14.30 16.31
N ALA A 556 -3.45 15.12 15.45
CA ALA A 556 -3.66 15.01 14.01
C ALA A 556 -2.91 13.81 13.42
N VAL A 557 -1.69 13.54 13.90
CA VAL A 557 -0.89 12.37 13.49
C VAL A 557 -1.61 11.06 13.80
N MET A 558 -2.06 10.88 15.06
CA MET A 558 -2.73 9.66 15.50
C MET A 558 -4.06 9.42 14.74
N ARG A 559 -4.78 10.50 14.38
CA ARG A 559 -5.97 10.41 13.50
C ARG A 559 -5.63 9.83 12.12
N CYS A 560 -4.55 10.29 11.49
CA CYS A 560 -4.14 9.80 10.17
C CYS A 560 -3.74 8.33 10.21
N LEU A 561 -2.94 7.93 11.21
CA LEU A 561 -2.52 6.54 11.42
C LEU A 561 -3.75 5.65 11.72
N LEU A 562 -4.66 6.09 12.58
CA LEU A 562 -5.87 5.35 12.91
C LEU A 562 -6.79 5.20 11.68
N ALA A 563 -6.93 6.24 10.87
CA ALA A 563 -7.74 6.19 9.66
C ALA A 563 -7.22 5.15 8.66
N TYR A 564 -5.89 5.02 8.52
CA TYR A 564 -5.29 3.96 7.73
C TYR A 564 -5.67 2.56 8.24
N PHE A 565 -5.53 2.28 9.53
CA PHE A 565 -5.81 0.93 10.05
C PHE A 565 -7.31 0.58 10.06
N LEU A 566 -8.19 1.58 10.23
CA LEU A 566 -9.63 1.41 10.34
C LEU A 566 -10.41 1.66 9.04
N ASP A 567 -9.72 1.89 7.93
CA ASP A 567 -10.33 2.12 6.61
C ASP A 567 -11.33 3.30 6.65
N LYS A 568 -10.87 4.44 7.17
CA LYS A 568 -11.70 5.64 7.37
C LYS A 568 -11.50 6.67 6.26
N SER A 569 -12.62 7.25 5.85
CA SER A 569 -12.68 8.27 4.80
C SER A 569 -11.92 9.55 5.16
N ALA A 570 -11.56 10.33 4.13
CA ALA A 570 -11.00 11.67 4.28
C ALA A 570 -11.91 12.59 5.12
N ASP A 571 -13.23 12.43 5.01
CA ASP A 571 -14.23 13.21 5.75
C ASP A 571 -14.26 12.87 7.25
N GLU A 572 -14.11 11.59 7.61
CA GLU A 572 -14.08 11.12 9.00
C GLU A 572 -12.75 11.39 9.70
N LEU A 573 -11.63 11.27 8.96
CA LEU A 573 -10.26 11.27 9.50
C LEU A 573 -9.96 12.49 10.41
N PRO A 574 -10.25 13.76 10.03
CA PRO A 574 -10.03 14.93 10.89
C PRO A 574 -10.87 14.99 12.17
N TYR A 575 -11.83 14.09 12.34
CA TYR A 575 -12.78 14.04 13.46
C TYR A 575 -12.74 12.71 14.22
N LEU A 576 -11.82 11.79 13.91
CA LEU A 576 -11.60 10.61 14.76
C LEU A 576 -11.22 11.03 16.19
N ARG A 577 -11.71 10.28 17.18
CA ARG A 577 -11.49 10.56 18.61
C ARG A 577 -10.22 9.85 19.10
N CYS A 578 -9.21 10.65 19.41
CA CYS A 578 -7.93 10.22 19.97
C CYS A 578 -7.67 11.00 21.28
N PRO A 579 -8.34 10.63 22.39
CA PRO A 579 -8.21 11.34 23.66
C PRO A 579 -6.79 11.25 24.24
N LEU A 580 -6.45 12.19 25.12
CA LEU A 580 -5.24 12.10 25.94
C LEU A 580 -5.35 10.93 26.93
N HIS A 581 -4.20 10.38 27.31
CA HIS A 581 -4.05 9.32 28.32
C HIS A 581 -4.75 7.98 28.02
N THR A 582 -5.16 7.77 26.77
CA THR A 582 -5.73 6.53 26.25
C THR A 582 -4.82 5.88 25.22
N ILE A 583 -4.69 4.56 25.31
CA ILE A 583 -3.97 3.72 24.36
C ILE A 583 -5.01 3.06 23.44
N LEU A 584 -4.80 3.15 22.13
CA LEU A 584 -5.51 2.34 21.14
C LEU A 584 -4.63 1.16 20.75
N LYS A 585 -5.02 -0.03 21.18
CA LYS A 585 -4.37 -1.29 20.85
C LYS A 585 -5.02 -1.86 19.60
N LEU A 586 -4.23 -1.95 18.54
CA LEU A 586 -4.62 -2.36 17.20
C LEU A 586 -4.10 -3.78 16.94
N THR A 587 -5.02 -4.71 16.67
CA THR A 587 -4.67 -6.06 16.23
C THR A 587 -5.18 -6.26 14.81
N PRO A 588 -4.29 -6.21 13.78
CA PRO A 588 -4.65 -6.54 12.41
C PRO A 588 -5.24 -7.95 12.33
N VAL A 589 -6.31 -8.08 11.54
CA VAL A 589 -6.99 -9.35 11.24
C VAL A 589 -7.26 -9.44 9.75
N ALA A 590 -7.50 -10.62 9.19
CA ALA A 590 -7.50 -10.80 7.74
C ALA A 590 -8.45 -9.91 6.90
N TYR A 591 -9.44 -9.26 7.51
CA TYR A 591 -10.37 -8.34 6.82
C TYR A 591 -10.45 -6.93 7.42
N GLY A 592 -9.53 -6.54 8.31
CA GLY A 592 -9.55 -5.22 8.95
C GLY A 592 -8.59 -5.11 10.13
N CYS A 593 -9.00 -4.39 11.17
CA CYS A 593 -8.24 -4.25 12.41
C CYS A 593 -9.19 -4.22 13.62
N LYS A 594 -8.89 -4.99 14.66
CA LYS A 594 -9.58 -4.88 15.95
C LYS A 594 -8.97 -3.73 16.74
N VAL A 595 -9.81 -2.96 17.42
CA VAL A 595 -9.40 -1.85 18.29
C VAL A 595 -9.85 -2.13 19.70
N GLU A 596 -8.91 -2.15 20.64
CA GLU A 596 -9.17 -2.12 22.08
C GLU A 596 -8.74 -0.74 22.60
N THR A 597 -9.61 -0.10 23.38
CA THR A 597 -9.40 1.27 23.91
C THR A 597 -9.13 1.17 25.41
N ILE A 598 -7.90 1.51 25.82
CA ILE A 598 -7.40 1.32 27.17
C ILE A 598 -7.07 2.71 27.76
N THR A 599 -7.98 3.26 28.56
CA THR A 599 -7.75 4.54 29.25
C THR A 599 -7.01 4.30 30.55
N LEU A 600 -5.84 4.93 30.71
CA LEU A 600 -5.10 4.86 31.96
C LEU A 600 -5.70 5.82 32.98
N ASN A 601 -5.63 5.47 34.27
CA ASN A 601 -6.28 6.22 35.35
C ASN A 601 -5.53 7.51 35.74
N VAL A 602 -5.40 8.43 34.79
CA VAL A 602 -4.81 9.76 34.94
C VAL A 602 -5.64 10.75 34.13
N GLU A 603 -6.25 11.74 34.78
CA GLU A 603 -7.07 12.74 34.10
C GLU A 603 -6.29 13.57 33.07
N ALA A 604 -7.00 14.08 32.07
CA ALA A 604 -6.50 15.05 31.11
C ALA A 604 -7.62 15.99 30.62
N VAL A 605 -7.26 17.16 30.12
CA VAL A 605 -8.18 18.03 29.38
C VAL A 605 -8.66 17.38 28.07
N ASN A 606 -9.89 17.70 27.66
CA ASN A 606 -10.38 17.34 26.34
C ASN A 606 -9.84 18.31 25.27
N THR A 607 -9.17 17.79 24.24
CA THR A 607 -8.65 18.56 23.09
C THR A 607 -9.41 18.26 21.79
N HIS A 608 -10.52 17.52 21.89
CA HIS A 608 -11.40 17.21 20.78
C HIS A 608 -12.41 18.34 20.55
N ARG A 609 -12.41 18.90 19.34
CA ARG A 609 -13.48 19.75 18.81
C ARG A 609 -14.24 18.96 17.74
N ASP A 610 -15.52 18.71 17.99
CA ASP A 610 -16.43 18.02 17.08
C ASP A 610 -16.64 18.81 15.77
N LYS A 611 -17.27 18.19 14.76
CA LYS A 611 -17.66 18.91 13.53
C LYS A 611 -18.80 19.89 13.86
N PRO A 612 -18.71 21.18 13.49
CA PRO A 612 -19.82 22.11 13.67
C PRO A 612 -21.08 21.60 12.99
N SER A 613 -22.24 21.87 13.60
CA SER A 613 -23.52 21.55 12.96
C SER A 613 -23.84 22.62 11.92
N LEU A 614 -24.52 22.23 10.83
CA LEU A 614 -24.92 23.16 9.76
C LEU A 614 -25.75 24.35 10.27
N ASN A 615 -26.40 24.22 11.42
CA ASN A 615 -27.23 25.25 12.04
C ASN A 615 -26.44 26.34 12.77
N SER A 616 -25.12 26.19 13.00
CA SER A 616 -24.32 27.20 13.71
C SER A 616 -23.57 28.17 12.79
N VAL A 617 -23.67 28.02 11.46
CA VAL A 617 -23.01 28.91 10.49
C VAL A 617 -23.90 30.13 10.24
N SER A 618 -23.80 31.15 11.11
CA SER A 618 -24.38 32.45 10.84
C SER A 618 -23.61 33.13 9.71
N PHE A 619 -24.15 33.11 8.49
CA PHE A 619 -23.63 33.90 7.38
C PHE A 619 -23.78 35.40 7.68
N ALA A 620 -22.76 35.99 8.28
CA ALA A 620 -22.51 37.43 8.22
C ALA A 620 -22.06 37.78 6.79
N ALA A 621 -23.01 37.73 5.85
CA ALA A 621 -22.76 38.03 4.46
C ALA A 621 -22.37 39.50 4.29
N THR A 622 -21.07 39.78 4.20
CA THR A 622 -20.57 41.10 3.81
C THR A 622 -21.03 41.40 2.37
N PRO A 623 -21.50 42.63 2.06
CA PRO A 623 -22.10 42.94 0.75
C PRO A 623 -21.18 42.66 -0.46
N LEU A 624 -19.86 42.64 -0.25
CA LEU A 624 -18.85 42.34 -1.26
C LEU A 624 -19.00 40.92 -1.83
N ALA A 625 -19.34 39.91 -1.02
CA ALA A 625 -19.49 38.53 -1.48
C ALA A 625 -20.67 38.36 -2.46
N LEU A 626 -21.79 39.03 -2.19
CA LEU A 626 -22.97 39.04 -3.07
C LEU A 626 -22.68 39.77 -4.39
N SER A 627 -21.93 40.87 -4.36
CA SER A 627 -21.56 41.61 -5.59
C SER A 627 -20.69 40.79 -6.55
N LEU A 628 -19.80 39.94 -6.01
CA LEU A 628 -18.93 39.06 -6.80
C LEU A 628 -19.68 37.84 -7.36
N LEU A 629 -20.74 37.39 -6.70
CA LEU A 629 -21.62 36.34 -7.22
C LEU A 629 -22.55 36.85 -8.32
N GLN A 630 -23.14 38.03 -8.15
CA GLN A 630 -24.01 38.63 -9.17
C GLN A 630 -23.27 39.00 -10.47
N ASN A 631 -22.06 39.57 -10.37
CA ASN A 631 -21.25 39.87 -11.57
C ASN A 631 -20.81 38.61 -12.35
N LYS A 632 -20.64 37.47 -11.68
CA LYS A 632 -20.30 36.19 -12.36
C LYS A 632 -21.49 35.62 -13.14
N SER A 633 -22.70 35.73 -12.63
CA SER A 633 -23.92 35.31 -13.36
C SER A 633 -24.12 36.12 -14.66
N GLN A 634 -23.79 37.41 -14.65
CA GLN A 634 -23.88 38.27 -15.84
C GLN A 634 -22.82 37.92 -16.91
N THR A 635 -21.64 37.43 -16.51
CA THR A 635 -20.59 37.03 -17.46
C THR A 635 -20.87 35.67 -18.10
N LEU A 636 -21.42 34.72 -17.34
CA LEU A 636 -21.76 33.37 -17.82
C LEU A 636 -22.78 33.40 -18.97
N LEU A 637 -23.84 34.22 -18.84
CA LEU A 637 -24.88 34.41 -19.87
C LEU A 637 -24.33 34.98 -21.20
N ASN A 638 -23.25 35.74 -21.17
CA ASN A 638 -22.62 36.26 -22.38
C ASN A 638 -21.68 35.25 -23.05
N THR A 639 -21.05 34.37 -22.28
CA THR A 639 -20.17 33.32 -22.83
C THR A 639 -20.93 32.20 -23.54
N GLU A 640 -22.08 31.76 -23.04
CA GLU A 640 -22.87 30.69 -23.69
C GLU A 640 -23.46 31.13 -25.04
N ASN A 641 -23.92 32.38 -25.14
CA ASN A 641 -24.43 32.95 -26.39
C ASN A 641 -23.34 33.07 -27.49
N CYS A 642 -22.09 33.37 -27.12
CA CYS A 642 -20.98 33.42 -28.08
C CYS A 642 -20.61 32.04 -28.65
N TRP A 643 -20.73 30.97 -27.85
CA TRP A 643 -20.45 29.62 -28.31
C TRP A 643 -21.48 29.10 -29.32
N TRP A 644 -22.78 29.30 -29.06
CA TRP A 644 -23.83 28.90 -29.99
C TRP A 644 -23.75 29.62 -31.36
N LEU A 645 -23.38 30.90 -31.37
CA LEU A 645 -23.18 31.65 -32.62
C LEU A 645 -21.95 31.19 -33.43
N SER A 646 -20.88 30.75 -32.75
CA SER A 646 -19.66 30.24 -33.40
C SER A 646 -19.88 28.86 -34.06
N VAL A 647 -20.54 27.94 -33.34
CA VAL A 647 -20.83 26.59 -33.87
C VAL A 647 -21.87 26.64 -35.00
N SER A 648 -22.92 27.47 -34.87
CA SER A 648 -23.94 27.62 -35.92
C SER A 648 -23.38 28.18 -37.23
N ARG A 649 -22.41 29.10 -37.17
CA ARG A 649 -21.75 29.64 -38.38
C ARG A 649 -20.81 28.65 -39.08
N ARG A 650 -20.27 27.64 -38.40
CA ARG A 650 -19.43 26.60 -39.04
C ARG A 650 -20.23 25.45 -39.66
N ILE A 651 -21.48 25.24 -39.26
CA ILE A 651 -22.34 24.19 -39.82
C ILE A 651 -23.13 24.69 -41.05
N LEU A 652 -23.50 25.98 -41.10
CA LEU A 652 -24.26 26.56 -42.22
C LEU A 652 -23.45 26.90 -43.49
N PHE A 653 -22.11 26.85 -43.46
CA PHE A 653 -21.26 27.25 -44.59
C PHE A 653 -20.70 26.12 -45.45
N ARG A 654 -21.20 24.88 -45.29
CA ARG A 654 -20.70 23.71 -46.06
C ARG A 654 -21.62 23.19 -47.17
N ASN A 655 -22.77 23.84 -47.43
CA ASN A 655 -23.73 23.45 -48.46
C ASN A 655 -24.35 24.67 -49.19
N ASN A 656 -23.59 25.36 -50.07
CA ASN A 656 -24.19 26.08 -51.20
C ASN A 656 -23.16 26.46 -52.29
N PRO A 657 -23.22 25.89 -53.51
CA PRO A 657 -22.36 26.29 -54.63
C PRO A 657 -23.13 27.06 -55.71
N GLN A 658 -23.12 28.41 -55.71
CA GLN A 658 -23.44 29.20 -56.91
C GLN A 658 -23.10 30.71 -56.82
N LYS A 659 -22.49 31.23 -57.90
CA LYS A 659 -22.43 32.64 -58.40
C LYS A 659 -21.65 33.66 -57.54
N GLN A 660 -20.62 34.32 -58.10
CA GLN A 660 -20.65 35.49 -59.03
C GLN A 660 -21.36 36.71 -58.39
N ASN A 661 -20.76 37.90 -58.26
CA ASN A 661 -19.48 38.45 -58.79
C ASN A 661 -18.66 39.13 -57.68
#